data_AF-A0A0D7W5C6-F1
#
_entry.id   AF-A0A0D7W5C6-F1
#
_cell.length_a   1.000
_cell.length_b   1.000
_cell.length_c   1.000
_cell.angle_alpha   90.00
_cell.angle_beta   90.00
_cell.angle_gamma   90.00
#
_symmetry.space_group_name_H-M   'P 1'
#
loop_
_entity.id
_entity.type
_entity.pdbx_description
1 polymer ?
#
loop_
_entity_poly.entity_id
_entity_poly.type
_entity_poly.pdbx_seq_one_letter_code
_entity_poly.pdbx_strand_id
1 'polypeptide(L)'
;MLFAALLPNSLTAQQEVLYLNNANTTDEGGAASTPGDDAITRMLNADANFNVTAGTIGGDGTITPSDLSGYDLIIVQESVSSGNAAFIPDVGPLAVKSITVPVIYCKSEAFRNGKAVTDANAGIASNKSSTMVTVPVANQSNPLFSGIDFSGGDDIELFFNTTNDNGTPGGSTALKVLNNLDISNAAGGTLATTPEVTDAASSIVINHIPSGTQLGETATDVTAQDIVAFAFGYGAQVSGDGVNITSEALTIWRNAAYMLTGLTVPTTLYENTQELSRVLYLNNANTNDEGGQASVPGDDPITRMLVDDINFEVTAGTIGGDGTITPSDLSGYDLIIVQESVSSGNAAFIPDVGPLAVKSITAPVIYCKSEAFRNGKAVTDANAGIASNKSSVSVTIPAANQSNPLFNGIDFSGGDDVRLFLTTANDNGTPGGSTAIKVLNNLDISNAAGGTLATTPEVIDVASSIVINHIPAGTQLGEVATDVTAQDIVAFAFGYGAQVRADGKNITSEALTIWRNAAYMLTGKMMPTELYENEEAAKKILYVNQVGVGQGAGASAPGADPVISMLENDDNFYVEYIETASDGSAIPDLGGFDLVIAQETISSGAALFQPGGALGVKDVTIPIIYNKTWAFRDGRAITDSDAAVTATQNLSVTATNTNHFLFKGIDFSGGDDIRIFKEATANDDGSVGGTKAIDVLNGIDFSSPAAATIATVPEVTDASSAMVINYLPSGTQIGTAATDVLGVNAVALSFSYGATIMGDGANISHEALTIWRNAVYALIFGISEVPATLVDNPNYTTPKKLLYVNQQGVGQGAGASAAGADPVIEMFIADSNFDVDYVETPADGSLIPDLSGYDLVIAQETISSGAGLFMPGGALGVKDVTIPIIYNKTWAFRDGRAVTDSDAAVTATQNVSVTATNTNHFLFKGIDFSGGDDIRIFSQATANDDGSEGGTKAIDVLNGIDFSSPAAATIATVPEVTNASSAMVINYLPTGTQIGTAATDVLAVNAVALSFSYGATIMGDGANISPEALTIWRNAAYALAFGIADVPDTLVQNPNFVLSIDKVGEVSNVSSNVRAIGNRIYISDVKASTEVNIYSLTGALVKTVKTNEDTSFNFGTGIWIATVKTFEGAKAVKLLVK
;
A
#
# COMPACT_ATOMS: atom_id res chain seq x y z
N MET A 1 -65.66 12.73 -1.02
CA MET A 1 -66.44 13.83 -0.41
C MET A 1 -65.95 14.05 1.01
N LEU A 2 -65.00 14.97 1.20
CA LEU A 2 -64.92 15.82 2.39
C LEU A 2 -63.97 16.98 2.02
N PHE A 3 -64.56 18.07 1.51
CA PHE A 3 -63.87 19.32 1.29
C PHE A 3 -63.68 19.98 2.66
N ALA A 4 -62.47 19.92 3.21
CA ALA A 4 -62.08 20.76 4.34
C ALA A 4 -61.80 22.17 3.81
N ALA A 5 -62.45 23.16 4.43
CA ALA A 5 -62.34 24.56 4.06
C ALA A 5 -60.90 25.06 4.31
N LEU A 6 -60.19 25.38 3.23
CA LEU A 6 -59.05 26.30 3.26
C LEU A 6 -59.59 27.69 3.63
N LEU A 7 -59.51 28.03 4.91
CA LEU A 7 -59.55 29.42 5.32
C LEU A 7 -58.36 30.13 4.67
N PRO A 8 -58.52 31.34 4.11
CA PRO A 8 -57.37 32.11 3.67
C PRO A 8 -56.51 32.37 4.91
N ASN A 9 -55.27 31.86 4.91
CA ASN A 9 -54.24 32.38 5.81
C ASN A 9 -54.25 33.90 5.60
N SER A 10 -54.66 34.65 6.61
CA SER A 10 -54.34 36.07 6.64
C SER A 10 -52.83 36.14 6.64
N LEU A 11 -52.23 36.42 5.48
CA LEU A 11 -50.84 36.86 5.40
C LEU A 11 -50.78 38.08 6.33
N THR A 12 -50.29 37.88 7.55
CA THR A 12 -49.79 38.97 8.36
C THR A 12 -48.75 39.66 7.48
N ALA A 13 -48.90 40.98 7.29
CA ALA A 13 -47.91 41.73 6.54
C ALA A 13 -46.55 41.51 7.20
N GLN A 14 -45.56 41.11 6.40
CA GLN A 14 -44.19 40.98 6.87
C GLN A 14 -43.72 42.32 7.44
N GLN A 15 -42.96 42.27 8.52
CA GLN A 15 -42.30 43.43 9.08
C GLN A 15 -41.07 43.76 8.23
N GLU A 16 -40.95 45.00 7.80
CA GLU A 16 -39.86 45.47 6.95
C GLU A 16 -38.65 45.82 7.84
N VAL A 17 -37.55 45.08 7.67
CA VAL A 17 -36.32 45.24 8.45
C VAL A 17 -35.22 45.83 7.59
N LEU A 18 -34.62 46.95 8.02
CA LEU A 18 -33.42 47.49 7.39
C LEU A 18 -32.18 47.06 8.16
N TYR A 19 -31.33 46.24 7.54
CA TYR A 19 -30.08 45.75 8.11
C TYR A 19 -28.89 46.56 7.59
N LEU A 20 -28.31 47.41 8.44
CA LEU A 20 -27.29 48.39 8.07
C LEU A 20 -25.88 47.90 8.37
N ASN A 21 -25.08 47.78 7.31
CA ASN A 21 -23.65 47.53 7.35
C ASN A 21 -22.83 48.80 7.04
N ASN A 22 -21.54 48.79 7.31
CA ASN A 22 -20.65 49.87 6.90
C ASN A 22 -20.40 49.81 5.38
N ALA A 23 -20.53 50.93 4.66
CA ALA A 23 -20.37 50.97 3.21
C ALA A 23 -18.94 50.62 2.73
N ASN A 24 -17.95 50.69 3.62
CA ASN A 24 -16.55 50.42 3.34
C ASN A 24 -16.05 49.06 3.85
N THR A 25 -16.93 48.16 4.29
CA THR A 25 -16.52 46.77 4.57
C THR A 25 -16.27 46.07 3.24
N THR A 26 -15.08 46.26 2.67
CA THR A 26 -14.51 45.22 1.80
C THR A 26 -14.18 44.03 2.69
N ASP A 27 -14.34 42.80 2.18
CA ASP A 27 -13.98 41.54 2.85
C ASP A 27 -12.50 41.55 3.29
N GLU A 28 -12.19 42.22 4.41
CA GLU A 28 -10.83 42.36 4.94
C GLU A 28 -10.43 41.07 5.67
N GLY A 29 -10.20 40.02 4.88
CA GLY A 29 -9.76 38.70 5.31
C GLY A 29 -10.84 37.66 5.00
N GLY A 30 -10.56 36.72 4.09
CA GLY A 30 -11.51 35.76 3.50
C GLY A 30 -12.14 34.71 4.44
N ALA A 31 -12.38 35.05 5.71
CA ALA A 31 -13.10 34.25 6.69
C ALA A 31 -14.39 34.92 7.21
N ALA A 32 -14.72 36.13 6.73
CA ALA A 32 -15.93 36.88 7.11
C ALA A 32 -17.08 36.66 6.10
N SER A 33 -18.31 36.64 6.62
CA SER A 33 -19.54 36.58 5.81
C SER A 33 -19.71 37.81 4.91
N THR A 34 -20.32 37.62 3.73
CA THR A 34 -20.64 38.74 2.84
C THR A 34 -21.68 39.65 3.52
N PRO A 35 -21.50 40.99 3.55
CA PRO A 35 -22.48 41.89 4.14
C PRO A 35 -23.88 41.71 3.56
N GLY A 36 -24.85 41.34 4.41
CA GLY A 36 -26.23 41.04 3.98
C GLY A 36 -26.53 39.57 3.72
N ASP A 37 -25.55 38.68 3.95
CA ASP A 37 -25.73 37.23 3.97
C ASP A 37 -25.11 36.59 5.24
N ASP A 38 -24.94 37.36 6.31
CA ASP A 38 -24.45 36.83 7.59
C ASP A 38 -25.53 36.02 8.35
N ALA A 39 -25.12 35.32 9.41
CA ALA A 39 -26.01 34.47 10.20
C ALA A 39 -27.28 35.17 10.71
N ILE A 40 -27.21 36.46 11.07
CA ILE A 40 -28.37 37.23 11.55
C ILE A 40 -29.32 37.52 10.39
N THR A 41 -28.77 37.90 9.23
CA THR A 41 -29.58 38.16 8.03
C THR A 41 -30.24 36.88 7.50
N ARG A 42 -29.51 35.75 7.47
CA ARG A 42 -30.06 34.43 7.11
C ARG A 42 -31.15 33.98 8.07
N MET A 43 -30.94 34.16 9.38
CA MET A 43 -31.95 33.87 10.39
C MET A 43 -33.25 34.65 10.17
N LEU A 44 -33.15 35.96 9.95
CA LEU A 44 -34.34 36.80 9.73
C LEU A 44 -35.02 36.51 8.40
N ASN A 45 -34.25 36.23 7.32
CA ASN A 45 -34.82 35.86 6.02
C ASN A 45 -35.50 34.48 6.01
N ALA A 46 -35.05 33.55 6.86
CA ALA A 46 -35.69 32.24 7.02
C ALA A 46 -37.04 32.34 7.75
N ASP A 47 -37.29 33.43 8.49
CA ASP A 47 -38.52 33.66 9.23
C ASP A 47 -39.57 34.37 8.36
N ALA A 48 -40.71 33.73 8.18
CA ALA A 48 -41.77 34.24 7.31
C ALA A 48 -42.38 35.57 7.77
N ASN A 49 -42.11 36.05 8.99
CA ASN A 49 -42.61 37.32 9.52
C ASN A 49 -41.78 38.53 9.13
N PHE A 50 -40.56 38.37 8.61
CA PHE A 50 -39.68 39.48 8.27
C PHE A 50 -39.40 39.53 6.77
N ASN A 51 -39.18 40.74 6.28
CA ASN A 51 -38.58 40.99 4.98
C ASN A 51 -37.34 41.86 5.20
N VAL A 52 -36.15 41.33 4.95
CA VAL A 52 -34.89 42.01 5.27
C VAL A 52 -34.32 42.71 4.05
N THR A 53 -34.13 44.02 4.15
CA THR A 53 -33.38 44.79 3.16
C THR A 53 -31.99 45.07 3.72
N ALA A 54 -30.95 44.63 2.99
CA ALA A 54 -29.58 45.05 3.29
C ALA A 54 -29.35 46.50 2.86
N GLY A 55 -28.79 47.31 3.76
CA GLY A 55 -28.44 48.70 3.52
C GLY A 55 -27.04 49.04 4.01
N THR A 56 -26.58 50.24 3.71
CA THR A 56 -25.22 50.69 4.03
C THR A 56 -25.18 52.06 4.67
N ILE A 57 -24.21 52.27 5.57
CA ILE A 57 -23.88 53.57 6.15
C ILE A 57 -22.52 54.03 5.62
N GLY A 58 -22.51 55.13 4.87
CA GLY A 58 -21.30 55.79 4.40
C GLY A 58 -20.51 56.43 5.55
N GLY A 59 -19.21 56.65 5.35
CA GLY A 59 -18.35 57.31 6.36
C GLY A 59 -18.78 58.74 6.71
N ASP A 60 -19.57 59.39 5.84
CA ASP A 60 -20.17 60.70 6.02
C ASP A 60 -21.52 60.67 6.77
N GLY A 61 -22.00 59.48 7.18
CA GLY A 61 -23.28 59.30 7.85
C GLY A 61 -24.48 59.11 6.92
N THR A 62 -24.26 59.07 5.61
CA THR A 62 -25.34 58.82 4.65
C THR A 62 -25.81 57.37 4.74
N ILE A 63 -27.10 57.16 4.97
CA ILE A 63 -27.73 55.83 4.97
C ILE A 63 -28.34 55.56 3.60
N THR A 64 -28.13 54.36 3.08
CA THR A 64 -28.77 53.86 1.86
C THR A 64 -29.59 52.61 2.21
N PRO A 65 -30.91 52.60 1.95
CA PRO A 65 -31.72 53.71 1.44
C PRO A 65 -31.87 54.86 2.45
N SER A 66 -32.03 56.09 1.96
CA SER A 66 -32.09 57.30 2.80
C SER A 66 -33.45 57.53 3.47
N ASP A 67 -34.50 56.90 2.96
CA ASP A 67 -35.84 56.94 3.56
C ASP A 67 -36.02 55.74 4.49
N LEU A 68 -36.10 56.04 5.78
CA LEU A 68 -36.26 55.04 6.83
C LEU A 68 -37.73 54.79 7.20
N SER A 69 -38.67 55.57 6.65
CA SER A 69 -40.07 55.54 7.09
C SER A 69 -40.85 54.31 6.64
N GLY A 70 -40.31 53.54 5.68
CA GLY A 70 -40.87 52.30 5.20
C GLY A 70 -40.49 51.04 6.00
N TYR A 71 -39.70 51.19 7.07
CA TYR A 71 -39.21 50.08 7.88
C TYR A 71 -39.86 50.07 9.26
N ASP A 72 -40.12 48.87 9.77
CA ASP A 72 -40.65 48.62 11.11
C ASP A 72 -39.52 48.40 12.14
N LEU A 73 -38.33 48.03 11.66
CA LEU A 73 -37.13 47.81 12.47
C LEU A 73 -35.87 48.22 11.71
N ILE A 74 -34.92 48.83 12.43
CA ILE A 74 -33.56 49.05 11.92
C ILE A 74 -32.58 48.23 12.75
N ILE A 75 -31.67 47.53 12.11
CA ILE A 75 -30.56 46.82 12.75
C ILE A 75 -29.26 47.48 12.32
N VAL A 76 -28.43 47.87 13.28
CA VAL A 76 -27.12 48.47 13.03
C VAL A 76 -26.04 47.48 13.44
N GLN A 77 -25.29 46.99 12.45
CA GLN A 77 -24.22 46.02 12.65
C GLN A 77 -22.99 46.66 13.32
N GLU A 78 -22.19 45.84 14.03
CA GLU A 78 -20.98 46.32 14.74
C GLU A 78 -19.89 46.87 13.81
N SER A 79 -19.88 46.46 12.54
CA SER A 79 -18.92 46.91 11.53
C SER A 79 -18.95 48.42 11.27
N VAL A 80 -20.02 49.11 11.67
CA VAL A 80 -20.13 50.56 11.59
C VAL A 80 -19.23 51.22 12.63
N SER A 81 -18.34 52.10 12.18
CA SER A 81 -17.47 52.84 13.09
C SER A 81 -18.30 53.63 14.10
N SER A 82 -17.95 53.54 15.39
CA SER A 82 -18.57 54.37 16.45
C SER A 82 -18.36 55.87 16.21
N GLY A 83 -17.40 56.24 15.35
CA GLY A 83 -17.16 57.61 14.91
C GLY A 83 -18.08 58.12 13.79
N ASN A 84 -18.96 57.29 13.24
CA ASN A 84 -19.75 57.61 12.06
C ASN A 84 -20.71 58.79 12.33
N ALA A 85 -20.86 59.67 11.35
CA ALA A 85 -21.72 60.84 11.46
C ALA A 85 -23.21 60.50 11.62
N ALA A 86 -23.62 59.28 11.25
CA ALA A 86 -24.97 58.78 11.47
C ALA A 86 -25.37 58.75 12.95
N PHE A 87 -24.39 58.63 13.87
CA PHE A 87 -24.66 58.61 15.31
C PHE A 87 -24.57 59.99 15.97
N ILE A 88 -24.02 61.02 15.33
CA ILE A 88 -23.75 62.30 16.01
C ILE A 88 -25.05 62.92 16.57
N PRO A 89 -25.06 63.45 17.82
CA PRO A 89 -26.28 63.97 18.42
C PRO A 89 -26.84 65.12 17.59
N ASP A 90 -28.16 65.29 17.62
CA ASP A 90 -28.91 66.39 16.97
C ASP A 90 -28.93 66.39 15.43
N VAL A 91 -28.00 65.70 14.76
CA VAL A 91 -27.87 65.71 13.28
C VAL A 91 -27.88 64.33 12.64
N GLY A 92 -27.42 63.29 13.35
CA GLY A 92 -27.36 61.93 12.83
C GLY A 92 -28.73 61.26 12.82
N PRO A 93 -29.12 60.55 11.73
CA PRO A 93 -30.37 59.79 11.66
C PRO A 93 -30.47 58.63 12.68
N LEU A 94 -29.33 58.16 13.21
CA LEU A 94 -29.23 57.10 14.22
C LEU A 94 -28.75 57.63 15.58
N ALA A 95 -28.90 58.94 15.85
CA ALA A 95 -28.77 59.43 17.21
C ALA A 95 -30.01 59.03 18.04
N VAL A 96 -29.86 58.77 19.34
CA VAL A 96 -30.93 58.16 20.16
C VAL A 96 -32.24 58.95 20.20
N LYS A 97 -32.18 60.27 19.99
CA LYS A 97 -33.34 61.18 19.95
C LYS A 97 -33.85 61.47 18.53
N SER A 98 -33.10 61.06 17.51
CA SER A 98 -33.42 61.27 16.09
C SER A 98 -34.09 60.05 15.43
N ILE A 99 -33.96 58.87 16.03
CA ILE A 99 -34.57 57.64 15.51
C ILE A 99 -36.10 57.74 15.54
N THR A 100 -36.75 57.35 14.45
CA THR A 100 -38.22 57.35 14.32
C THR A 100 -38.82 55.96 14.31
N VAL A 101 -37.98 54.93 14.19
CA VAL A 101 -38.31 53.50 14.14
C VAL A 101 -37.52 52.81 15.28
N PRO A 102 -38.03 51.74 15.90
CA PRO A 102 -37.25 50.92 16.83
C PRO A 102 -35.93 50.45 16.23
N VAL A 103 -34.87 50.35 17.06
CA VAL A 103 -33.52 50.03 16.57
C VAL A 103 -32.83 48.97 17.44
N ILE A 104 -32.18 48.01 16.79
CA ILE A 104 -31.17 47.15 17.42
C ILE A 104 -29.78 47.73 17.15
N TYR A 105 -29.07 48.15 18.20
CA TYR A 105 -27.68 48.58 18.12
C TYR A 105 -26.76 47.44 18.53
N CYS A 106 -26.13 46.78 17.56
CA CYS A 106 -24.98 45.92 17.83
C CYS A 106 -23.68 46.74 17.84
N LYS A 107 -23.73 47.93 18.41
CA LYS A 107 -22.59 48.84 18.55
C LYS A 107 -22.72 49.59 19.84
N SER A 108 -22.42 48.93 20.97
CA SER A 108 -22.40 49.55 22.30
C SER A 108 -21.58 50.85 22.33
N GLU A 109 -20.49 50.93 21.57
CA GLU A 109 -19.66 52.13 21.47
C GLU A 109 -20.35 53.35 20.84
N ALA A 110 -21.47 53.15 20.14
CA ALA A 110 -22.28 54.24 19.62
C ALA A 110 -22.82 55.12 20.76
N PHE A 111 -22.91 54.61 21.99
CA PHE A 111 -23.37 55.38 23.15
C PHE A 111 -22.24 56.11 23.92
N ARG A 112 -21.08 56.35 23.28
CA ARG A 112 -19.99 57.14 23.87
C ARG A 112 -20.19 58.64 23.71
N ASN A 113 -19.40 59.42 24.46
CA ASN A 113 -19.40 60.88 24.39
C ASN A 113 -19.30 61.42 22.95
N GLY A 114 -20.26 62.27 22.58
CA GLY A 114 -20.31 62.95 21.29
C GLY A 114 -20.66 62.02 20.13
N LYS A 115 -21.20 60.84 20.42
CA LYS A 115 -21.74 59.87 19.45
C LYS A 115 -23.27 59.87 19.55
N ALA A 116 -23.95 58.74 19.73
CA ALA A 116 -25.40 58.69 19.87
C ALA A 116 -25.92 59.46 21.10
N VAL A 117 -25.05 59.76 22.06
CA VAL A 117 -25.33 60.55 23.28
C VAL A 117 -24.22 61.56 23.56
N THR A 118 -24.51 62.56 24.40
CA THR A 118 -23.61 63.68 24.75
C THR A 118 -22.89 63.48 26.10
N ASP A 119 -22.97 62.29 26.69
CA ASP A 119 -22.41 61.97 28.02
C ASP A 119 -20.87 61.91 28.03
N ALA A 120 -20.22 62.63 28.95
CA ALA A 120 -18.77 62.66 29.08
C ALA A 120 -18.14 61.44 29.78
N ASN A 121 -18.92 60.63 30.51
CA ASN A 121 -18.39 59.59 31.41
C ASN A 121 -18.38 58.17 30.82
N ALA A 122 -19.12 57.91 29.73
CA ALA A 122 -19.22 56.61 29.11
C ALA A 122 -17.87 56.10 28.55
N GLY A 123 -17.35 55.02 29.14
CA GLY A 123 -16.02 54.47 28.88
C GLY A 123 -16.06 52.98 28.55
N ILE A 124 -15.20 52.54 27.63
CA ILE A 124 -15.05 51.11 27.30
C ILE A 124 -14.11 50.46 28.32
N ALA A 125 -14.52 49.34 28.92
CA ALA A 125 -13.57 48.45 29.57
C ALA A 125 -12.69 47.82 28.48
N SER A 126 -11.36 47.86 28.61
CA SER A 126 -10.41 47.35 27.61
C SER A 126 -10.90 46.08 26.89
N ASN A 127 -10.85 46.02 25.55
CA ASN A 127 -11.28 44.88 24.71
C ASN A 127 -10.80 43.54 25.30
N LYS A 128 -11.72 42.70 25.79
CA LYS A 128 -11.41 41.40 26.42
C LYS A 128 -12.49 40.34 26.22
N SER A 129 -12.13 39.11 26.61
CA SER A 129 -12.28 37.85 25.88
C SER A 129 -13.45 36.95 26.30
N SER A 130 -14.43 37.44 27.06
CA SER A 130 -15.54 36.57 27.45
C SER A 130 -16.41 36.23 26.25
N THR A 131 -16.66 34.94 26.04
CA THR A 131 -17.57 34.41 25.02
C THR A 131 -18.98 34.14 25.56
N MET A 132 -19.17 34.36 26.87
CA MET A 132 -20.41 34.04 27.58
C MET A 132 -20.94 35.25 28.36
N VAL A 133 -22.24 35.21 28.67
CA VAL A 133 -22.91 36.14 29.57
C VAL A 133 -23.70 35.38 30.63
N THR A 134 -23.76 35.92 31.84
CA THR A 134 -24.62 35.42 32.92
C THR A 134 -25.92 36.20 32.92
N VAL A 135 -27.07 35.52 32.81
CA VAL A 135 -28.40 36.12 32.93
C VAL A 135 -28.90 35.93 34.37
N PRO A 136 -29.00 37.00 35.18
CA PRO A 136 -29.54 36.87 36.52
C PRO A 136 -30.95 36.26 36.50
N VAL A 137 -31.25 35.40 37.47
CA VAL A 137 -32.56 34.72 37.58
C VAL A 137 -33.76 35.66 37.46
N ALA A 138 -33.65 36.89 37.99
CA ALA A 138 -34.70 37.91 37.90
C ALA A 138 -35.01 38.34 36.45
N ASN A 139 -34.05 38.19 35.54
CA ASN A 139 -34.12 38.60 34.14
C ASN A 139 -34.39 37.44 33.18
N GLN A 140 -34.24 36.18 33.59
CA GLN A 140 -34.45 35.01 32.72
C GLN A 140 -35.88 34.90 32.14
N SER A 141 -36.86 35.53 32.81
CA SER A 141 -38.25 35.63 32.31
C SER A 141 -38.48 36.76 31.29
N ASN A 142 -37.46 37.57 31.00
CA ASN A 142 -37.56 38.62 29.99
C ASN A 142 -37.78 38.00 28.60
N PRO A 143 -38.67 38.55 27.77
CA PRO A 143 -38.94 37.98 26.44
C PRO A 143 -37.70 37.83 25.55
N LEU A 144 -36.62 38.61 25.74
CA LEU A 144 -35.36 38.45 25.00
C LEU A 144 -34.75 37.04 25.16
N PHE A 145 -34.96 36.39 26.30
CA PHE A 145 -34.42 35.05 26.59
C PHE A 145 -35.45 33.93 26.41
N SER A 146 -36.61 34.22 25.79
CA SER A 146 -37.63 33.20 25.55
C SER A 146 -37.12 32.09 24.61
N GLY A 147 -37.29 30.84 25.01
CA GLY A 147 -36.82 29.67 24.26
C GLY A 147 -35.41 29.19 24.62
N ILE A 148 -34.70 29.88 25.51
CA ILE A 148 -33.40 29.44 26.06
C ILE A 148 -33.64 28.66 27.35
N ASP A 149 -32.96 27.52 27.51
CA ASP A 149 -33.03 26.70 28.73
C ASP A 149 -31.95 27.08 29.74
N PHE A 150 -32.37 27.45 30.95
CA PHE A 150 -31.48 27.77 32.08
C PHE A 150 -31.41 26.63 33.11
N SER A 151 -31.92 25.44 32.80
CA SER A 151 -31.88 24.30 33.73
C SER A 151 -30.46 23.84 34.08
N GLY A 152 -29.50 24.08 33.18
CA GLY A 152 -28.08 23.76 33.34
C GLY A 152 -27.23 24.85 34.02
N GLY A 153 -27.78 26.05 34.25
CA GLY A 153 -27.05 27.18 34.81
C GLY A 153 -27.58 28.54 34.34
N ASP A 154 -27.03 29.62 34.90
CA ASP A 154 -27.41 31.00 34.57
C ASP A 154 -26.60 31.59 33.39
N ASP A 155 -25.60 30.87 32.90
CA ASP A 155 -24.69 31.31 31.84
C ASP A 155 -25.19 30.89 30.46
N ILE A 156 -25.03 31.79 29.49
CA ILE A 156 -25.28 31.56 28.06
C ILE A 156 -23.97 31.76 27.31
N GLU A 157 -23.55 30.75 26.57
CA GLU A 157 -22.48 30.89 25.58
C GLU A 157 -23.02 31.62 24.34
N LEU A 158 -22.40 32.74 23.96
CA LEU A 158 -22.81 33.54 22.81
C LEU A 158 -21.96 33.25 21.57
N PHE A 159 -20.70 32.91 21.79
CA PHE A 159 -19.73 32.60 20.75
C PHE A 159 -18.88 31.40 21.17
N PHE A 160 -18.42 30.58 20.23
CA PHE A 160 -17.55 29.45 20.57
C PHE A 160 -16.12 29.87 20.87
N ASN A 161 -15.63 30.91 20.18
CA ASN A 161 -14.27 31.39 20.27
C ASN A 161 -14.19 32.92 20.22
N THR A 162 -13.07 33.44 20.74
CA THR A 162 -12.68 34.84 20.56
C THR A 162 -11.95 35.05 19.24
N THR A 163 -12.16 36.22 18.64
CA THR A 163 -11.58 36.54 17.33
C THR A 163 -10.99 37.95 17.31
N ASN A 164 -10.28 38.28 16.24
CA ASN A 164 -9.95 39.67 15.92
C ASN A 164 -11.12 40.32 15.15
N ASP A 165 -11.07 41.63 14.89
CA ASP A 165 -12.14 42.32 14.13
C ASP A 165 -12.31 41.82 12.68
N ASN A 166 -11.43 40.92 12.19
CA ASN A 166 -11.49 40.31 10.86
C ASN A 166 -12.05 38.87 10.90
N GLY A 167 -12.55 38.41 12.05
CA GLY A 167 -13.08 37.04 12.21
C GLY A 167 -12.03 35.94 12.21
N THR A 168 -10.74 36.27 12.40
CA THR A 168 -9.69 35.25 12.57
C THR A 168 -9.72 34.71 14.01
N PRO A 169 -9.72 33.37 14.22
CA PRO A 169 -9.60 32.76 15.54
C PRO A 169 -8.34 33.20 16.30
N GLY A 170 -8.42 33.24 17.64
CA GLY A 170 -7.27 33.56 18.52
C GLY A 170 -7.02 35.05 18.76
N GLY A 171 -7.95 35.92 18.36
CA GLY A 171 -7.96 37.32 18.78
C GLY A 171 -8.52 37.50 20.20
N SER A 172 -8.60 38.75 20.67
CA SER A 172 -9.02 39.06 22.05
C SER A 172 -10.46 39.56 22.17
N THR A 173 -11.26 39.47 21.11
CA THR A 173 -12.53 40.21 20.99
C THR A 173 -13.69 39.26 20.73
N ALA A 174 -14.63 39.21 21.66
CA ALA A 174 -15.95 38.58 21.47
C ALA A 174 -17.06 39.54 21.93
N LEU A 175 -16.85 40.23 23.06
CA LEU A 175 -17.75 41.26 23.58
C LEU A 175 -17.03 42.62 23.71
N LYS A 176 -17.74 43.72 23.42
CA LYS A 176 -17.30 45.13 23.52
C LYS A 176 -18.19 45.86 24.54
N VAL A 177 -17.99 45.62 25.83
CA VAL A 177 -18.84 46.20 26.91
C VAL A 177 -18.60 47.70 27.10
N LEU A 178 -19.66 48.48 27.17
CA LEU A 178 -19.62 49.89 27.58
C LEU A 178 -20.01 50.00 29.06
N ASN A 179 -19.20 50.70 29.86
CA ASN A 179 -19.47 50.97 31.28
C ASN A 179 -19.64 52.48 31.53
N ASN A 180 -20.24 52.83 32.67
CA ASN A 180 -20.43 54.20 33.16
C ASN A 180 -21.28 55.09 32.24
N LEU A 181 -22.32 54.53 31.62
CA LEU A 181 -23.37 55.29 30.94
C LEU A 181 -24.57 55.43 31.88
N ASP A 182 -24.93 56.64 32.28
CA ASP A 182 -26.10 56.83 33.15
C ASP A 182 -27.41 56.47 32.43
N ILE A 183 -28.19 55.53 32.94
CA ILE A 183 -29.49 55.15 32.36
C ILE A 183 -30.60 55.51 33.36
N SER A 184 -31.45 56.48 33.01
CA SER A 184 -32.43 57.03 33.96
C SER A 184 -33.59 56.10 34.31
N ASN A 185 -33.79 55.05 33.52
CA ASN A 185 -34.85 54.07 33.69
C ASN A 185 -34.26 52.71 34.09
N ALA A 186 -34.65 52.19 35.26
CA ALA A 186 -34.20 50.89 35.73
C ALA A 186 -34.60 49.73 34.79
N ALA A 187 -35.70 49.86 34.04
CA ALA A 187 -36.08 48.89 33.02
C ALA A 187 -35.12 48.87 31.81
N GLY A 188 -34.33 49.93 31.63
CA GLY A 188 -33.25 50.04 30.64
C GLY A 188 -31.90 49.48 31.07
N GLY A 189 -31.79 48.97 32.30
CA GLY A 189 -30.57 48.39 32.85
C GLY A 189 -30.11 47.13 32.10
N THR A 190 -28.89 46.69 32.39
CA THR A 190 -28.29 45.51 31.77
C THR A 190 -29.05 44.24 32.15
N LEU A 191 -29.49 43.47 31.16
CA LEU A 191 -30.25 42.23 31.35
C LEU A 191 -29.35 41.00 31.56
N ALA A 192 -28.16 41.00 30.98
CA ALA A 192 -27.15 39.94 31.13
C ALA A 192 -25.78 40.55 31.42
N THR A 193 -25.08 40.03 32.43
CA THR A 193 -23.78 40.53 32.88
C THR A 193 -22.65 39.65 32.38
N THR A 194 -21.44 40.17 32.40
CA THR A 194 -20.21 39.41 32.17
C THR A 194 -19.14 39.96 33.13
N PRO A 195 -18.02 39.27 33.40
CA PRO A 195 -17.03 39.73 34.39
C PRO A 195 -16.49 41.16 34.15
N GLU A 196 -16.63 41.69 32.93
CA GLU A 196 -16.24 43.03 32.51
C GLU A 196 -17.24 44.15 32.89
N VAL A 197 -18.43 43.80 33.40
CA VAL A 197 -19.45 44.76 33.86
C VAL A 197 -19.10 45.27 35.25
N THR A 198 -18.85 46.57 35.39
CA THR A 198 -18.54 47.18 36.69
C THR A 198 -19.79 47.61 37.46
N ASP A 199 -20.85 47.98 36.73
CA ASP A 199 -22.16 48.32 37.29
C ASP A 199 -23.26 48.06 36.26
N ALA A 200 -24.12 47.08 36.53
CA ALA A 200 -25.20 46.67 35.62
C ALA A 200 -26.23 47.78 35.35
N ALA A 201 -26.39 48.75 36.26
CA ALA A 201 -27.31 49.87 36.08
C ALA A 201 -26.77 50.92 35.08
N SER A 202 -25.46 50.94 34.84
CA SER A 202 -24.79 51.93 34.00
C SER A 202 -23.91 51.30 32.90
N SER A 203 -24.29 50.11 32.43
CA SER A 203 -23.54 49.38 31.38
C SER A 203 -24.42 49.00 30.20
N ILE A 204 -23.78 48.77 29.04
CA ILE A 204 -24.41 48.20 27.84
C ILE A 204 -23.74 46.85 27.53
N VAL A 205 -24.50 45.76 27.69
CA VAL A 205 -24.12 44.39 27.30
C VAL A 205 -25.22 43.77 26.46
N ILE A 206 -26.34 43.43 27.10
CA ILE A 206 -27.63 43.13 26.48
C ILE A 206 -28.64 43.97 27.24
N ASN A 207 -29.18 44.99 26.57
CA ASN A 207 -30.11 45.92 27.20
C ASN A 207 -31.35 46.06 26.32
N HIS A 208 -32.52 46.17 26.97
CA HIS A 208 -33.73 46.67 26.35
C HIS A 208 -34.02 48.04 26.96
N ILE A 209 -33.85 49.10 26.18
CA ILE A 209 -33.97 50.49 26.60
C ILE A 209 -35.29 51.05 26.07
N PRO A 210 -36.32 51.20 26.91
CA PRO A 210 -37.61 51.70 26.46
C PRO A 210 -37.54 53.15 25.97
N SER A 211 -38.44 53.52 25.08
CA SER A 211 -38.69 54.91 24.69
C SER A 211 -38.91 55.82 25.91
N GLY A 212 -38.43 57.05 25.83
CA GLY A 212 -38.46 58.00 26.93
C GLY A 212 -37.35 57.82 27.97
N THR A 213 -36.42 56.87 27.77
CA THR A 213 -35.27 56.69 28.67
C THR A 213 -34.19 57.71 28.35
N GLN A 214 -33.66 58.38 29.38
CA GLN A 214 -32.52 59.28 29.23
C GLN A 214 -31.23 58.44 29.31
N LEU A 215 -30.33 58.66 28.34
CA LEU A 215 -29.02 58.05 28.27
C LEU A 215 -27.95 59.12 28.46
N GLY A 216 -27.24 59.04 29.57
CA GLY A 216 -26.23 59.99 30.02
C GLY A 216 -26.76 61.15 30.85
N GLU A 217 -25.85 62.05 31.23
CA GLU A 217 -26.17 63.21 32.09
C GLU A 217 -27.01 64.29 31.39
N THR A 218 -27.09 64.27 30.05
CA THR A 218 -27.77 65.31 29.27
C THR A 218 -29.27 65.04 29.16
N ALA A 219 -30.09 65.91 29.74
CA ALA A 219 -31.55 65.76 29.83
C ALA A 219 -32.30 65.70 28.48
N THR A 220 -31.63 66.01 27.36
CA THR A 220 -32.22 65.94 26.01
C THR A 220 -31.88 64.64 25.26
N ASP A 221 -30.97 63.81 25.78
CA ASP A 221 -30.60 62.54 25.16
C ASP A 221 -31.57 61.45 25.61
N VAL A 222 -32.82 61.65 25.21
CA VAL A 222 -33.95 60.79 25.53
C VAL A 222 -34.26 59.94 24.30
N THR A 223 -34.37 58.63 24.50
CA THR A 223 -34.71 57.69 23.43
C THR A 223 -36.09 58.02 22.85
N ALA A 224 -36.16 58.23 21.54
CA ALA A 224 -37.43 58.51 20.86
C ALA A 224 -38.25 57.25 20.58
N GLN A 225 -37.58 56.09 20.50
CA GLN A 225 -38.16 54.78 20.27
C GLN A 225 -37.50 53.74 21.19
N ASP A 226 -38.08 52.54 21.24
CA ASP A 226 -37.50 51.42 21.96
C ASP A 226 -36.20 50.95 21.26
N ILE A 227 -35.18 50.65 22.06
CA ILE A 227 -33.87 50.22 21.61
C ILE A 227 -33.52 48.88 22.25
N VAL A 228 -32.98 47.94 21.49
CA VAL A 228 -32.18 46.84 22.03
C VAL A 228 -30.72 47.09 21.70
N ALA A 229 -29.83 46.93 22.67
CA ALA A 229 -28.40 47.14 22.47
C ALA A 229 -27.62 45.87 22.82
N PHE A 230 -26.72 45.49 21.91
CA PHE A 230 -25.79 44.37 22.07
C PHE A 230 -24.34 44.86 22.05
N ALA A 231 -23.54 44.28 22.95
CA ALA A 231 -22.10 44.44 22.99
C ALA A 231 -21.36 43.36 22.19
N PHE A 232 -22.00 42.73 21.20
CA PHE A 232 -21.40 41.63 20.44
C PHE A 232 -20.36 42.18 19.46
N GLY A 233 -19.17 41.58 19.40
CA GLY A 233 -18.07 42.05 18.54
C GLY A 233 -18.16 41.50 17.11
N TYR A 234 -17.91 42.36 16.10
CA TYR A 234 -18.09 42.01 14.69
C TYR A 234 -17.38 40.73 14.27
N GLY A 235 -16.08 40.63 14.54
CA GLY A 235 -15.28 39.48 14.14
C GLY A 235 -15.83 38.15 14.68
N ALA A 236 -16.33 38.13 15.91
CA ALA A 236 -16.86 36.92 16.52
C ALA A 236 -18.20 36.53 15.89
N GLN A 237 -18.99 37.50 15.42
CA GLN A 237 -20.25 37.26 14.72
C GLN A 237 -20.06 36.73 13.30
N VAL A 238 -19.02 37.18 12.59
CA VAL A 238 -18.80 36.83 11.18
C VAL A 238 -17.79 35.72 10.95
N SER A 239 -17.07 35.29 12.00
CA SER A 239 -16.06 34.24 11.91
C SER A 239 -16.64 32.94 11.37
N GLY A 240 -15.98 32.41 10.34
CA GLY A 240 -16.39 31.17 9.67
C GLY A 240 -17.77 31.31 9.03
N ASP A 241 -18.08 32.47 8.45
CA ASP A 241 -19.42 32.76 7.92
C ASP A 241 -20.55 32.54 8.95
N GLY A 242 -20.32 32.93 10.21
CA GLY A 242 -21.30 32.76 11.29
C GLY A 242 -21.35 31.35 11.89
N VAL A 243 -20.32 30.53 11.68
CA VAL A 243 -20.08 29.31 12.47
C VAL A 243 -19.85 29.63 13.95
N ASN A 244 -19.21 30.76 14.25
CA ASN A 244 -18.77 31.09 15.61
C ASN A 244 -19.88 31.63 16.53
N ILE A 245 -21.10 31.87 16.05
CA ILE A 245 -22.24 32.36 16.86
C ILE A 245 -23.13 31.18 17.28
N THR A 246 -23.57 31.17 18.55
CA THR A 246 -24.41 30.07 19.07
C THR A 246 -25.88 30.22 18.70
N SER A 247 -26.62 29.11 18.80
CA SER A 247 -28.08 29.06 18.68
C SER A 247 -28.79 29.98 19.70
N GLU A 248 -28.28 30.08 20.93
CA GLU A 248 -28.77 30.99 21.97
C GLU A 248 -28.54 32.47 21.59
N ALA A 249 -27.38 32.80 21.04
CA ALA A 249 -27.10 34.17 20.59
C ALA A 249 -28.04 34.59 19.45
N LEU A 250 -28.26 33.73 18.45
CA LEU A 250 -29.23 33.98 17.38
C LEU A 250 -30.67 34.04 17.93
N THR A 251 -31.00 33.23 18.93
CA THR A 251 -32.30 33.31 19.62
C THR A 251 -32.53 34.69 20.24
N ILE A 252 -31.52 35.27 20.88
CA ILE A 252 -31.59 36.63 21.45
C ILE A 252 -31.79 37.67 20.33
N TRP A 253 -31.10 37.53 19.20
CA TRP A 253 -31.28 38.39 18.03
C TRP A 253 -32.70 38.32 17.46
N ARG A 254 -33.22 37.11 17.24
CA ARG A 254 -34.58 36.87 16.78
C ARG A 254 -35.59 37.48 17.74
N ASN A 255 -35.46 37.18 19.04
CA ASN A 255 -36.39 37.66 20.05
C ASN A 255 -36.40 39.19 20.14
N ALA A 256 -35.25 39.85 19.98
CA ALA A 256 -35.17 41.31 19.91
C ALA A 256 -35.96 41.88 18.72
N ALA A 257 -35.84 41.27 17.54
CA ALA A 257 -36.60 41.69 16.36
C ALA A 257 -38.11 41.53 16.55
N TYR A 258 -38.54 40.39 17.11
CA TYR A 258 -39.95 40.14 17.44
C TYR A 258 -40.48 41.16 18.46
N MET A 259 -39.73 41.42 19.52
CA MET A 259 -40.13 42.36 20.57
C MET A 259 -40.30 43.78 20.02
N LEU A 260 -39.32 44.27 19.27
CA LEU A 260 -39.32 45.65 18.78
C LEU A 260 -40.35 45.89 17.66
N THR A 261 -40.75 44.85 16.93
CA THR A 261 -41.82 44.91 15.92
C THR A 261 -43.22 44.58 16.50
N GLY A 262 -43.31 44.33 17.81
CA GLY A 262 -44.58 44.04 18.49
C GLY A 262 -45.17 42.65 18.15
N LEU A 263 -44.37 41.75 17.58
CA LEU A 263 -44.74 40.36 17.34
C LEU A 263 -44.70 39.54 18.65
N THR A 264 -45.39 38.40 18.66
CA THR A 264 -45.31 37.48 19.80
C THR A 264 -43.99 36.71 19.74
N VAL A 265 -43.14 36.88 20.75
CA VAL A 265 -41.83 36.24 20.81
C VAL A 265 -41.97 34.70 20.84
N PRO A 266 -41.24 33.96 19.98
CA PRO A 266 -41.27 32.50 20.01
C PRO A 266 -40.70 31.95 21.31
N THR A 267 -41.26 30.84 21.79
CA THR A 267 -40.83 30.16 23.03
C THR A 267 -39.88 28.99 22.76
N THR A 268 -39.32 28.88 21.56
CA THR A 268 -38.42 27.80 21.13
C THR A 268 -37.05 28.38 20.80
N LEU A 269 -35.98 27.62 20.99
CA LEU A 269 -34.65 27.98 20.53
C LEU A 269 -34.65 28.19 19.00
N TYR A 270 -33.81 29.09 18.50
CA TYR A 270 -33.45 29.17 17.08
C TYR A 270 -32.14 28.40 16.88
N GLU A 271 -32.16 27.37 16.05
CA GLU A 271 -30.98 26.56 15.73
C GLU A 271 -30.11 27.27 14.69
N ASN A 272 -28.85 27.56 15.01
CA ASN A 272 -27.88 28.02 14.03
C ASN A 272 -27.50 26.85 13.10
N THR A 273 -27.97 26.90 11.86
CA THR A 273 -27.66 25.85 10.87
C THR A 273 -26.19 25.79 10.47
N GLN A 274 -25.38 26.80 10.83
CA GLN A 274 -23.93 26.85 10.58
C GLN A 274 -23.09 26.49 11.81
N GLU A 275 -23.70 26.20 12.95
CA GLU A 275 -22.96 25.78 14.16
C GLU A 275 -22.23 24.45 13.88
N LEU A 276 -20.93 24.37 14.15
CA LEU A 276 -20.17 23.12 14.05
C LEU A 276 -20.52 22.21 15.20
N SER A 277 -20.70 20.92 14.94
CA SER A 277 -20.76 19.94 16.01
C SER A 277 -19.35 19.55 16.46
N ARG A 278 -19.08 19.68 17.76
CA ARG A 278 -17.80 19.31 18.38
C ARG A 278 -17.72 17.81 18.53
N VAL A 279 -16.77 17.18 17.83
CA VAL A 279 -16.55 15.74 17.83
C VAL A 279 -15.26 15.41 18.58
N LEU A 280 -15.34 14.52 19.57
CA LEU A 280 -14.16 13.94 20.20
C LEU A 280 -13.85 12.56 19.59
N TYR A 281 -12.74 12.47 18.85
CA TYR A 281 -12.27 11.21 18.26
C TYR A 281 -11.24 10.54 19.17
N LEU A 282 -11.61 9.45 19.84
CA LEU A 282 -10.80 8.76 20.85
C LEU A 282 -10.04 7.56 20.26
N ASN A 283 -8.72 7.65 20.30
CA ASN A 283 -7.79 6.57 19.94
C ASN A 283 -7.12 5.97 21.17
N ASN A 284 -6.61 4.75 21.04
CA ASN A 284 -5.80 4.15 22.12
C ASN A 284 -4.42 4.82 22.15
N ALA A 285 -3.97 5.27 23.33
CA ALA A 285 -2.69 5.96 23.49
C ALA A 285 -1.47 5.12 23.05
N ASN A 286 -1.62 3.80 22.97
CA ASN A 286 -0.54 2.85 22.67
C ASN A 286 -0.51 2.37 21.19
N THR A 287 -1.34 2.90 20.30
CA THR A 287 -1.42 2.41 18.89
C THR A 287 -0.18 2.68 18.05
N ASN A 288 0.73 3.52 18.51
CA ASN A 288 1.87 3.97 17.72
C ASN A 288 3.01 2.94 17.63
N ASP A 289 2.95 1.80 18.35
CA ASP A 289 4.14 0.96 18.59
C ASP A 289 4.11 -0.48 18.02
N GLU A 290 3.02 -0.99 17.43
CA GLU A 290 2.95 -2.44 17.08
C GLU A 290 3.19 -2.83 15.60
N GLY A 291 3.70 -1.95 14.73
CA GLY A 291 4.11 -2.41 13.38
C GLY A 291 4.49 -1.40 12.31
N GLY A 292 4.48 -0.09 12.58
CA GLY A 292 4.95 0.92 11.61
C GLY A 292 4.09 1.10 10.34
N GLN A 293 2.89 0.51 10.28
CA GLN A 293 1.96 0.57 9.14
C GLN A 293 0.54 1.01 9.55
N ALA A 294 0.29 1.28 10.84
CA ALA A 294 -0.97 1.85 11.28
C ALA A 294 -0.92 3.36 11.10
N SER A 295 -1.94 3.94 10.46
CA SER A 295 -2.08 5.38 10.26
C SER A 295 -1.85 6.11 11.58
N VAL A 296 -1.00 7.14 11.57
CA VAL A 296 -0.85 8.08 12.70
C VAL A 296 -2.26 8.65 12.99
N PRO A 297 -2.65 8.98 14.23
CA PRO A 297 -3.99 9.50 14.54
C PRO A 297 -4.54 10.64 13.65
N GLY A 298 -3.69 11.34 12.88
CA GLY A 298 -4.11 12.34 11.88
C GLY A 298 -4.37 11.79 10.46
N ASP A 299 -3.90 10.59 10.12
CA ASP A 299 -4.03 9.96 8.79
C ASP A 299 -5.19 8.93 8.74
N ASP A 300 -5.86 8.70 9.87
CA ASP A 300 -7.06 7.86 9.94
C ASP A 300 -8.14 8.38 8.96
N PRO A 301 -8.69 7.53 8.07
CA PRO A 301 -9.63 7.98 7.04
C PRO A 301 -10.92 8.56 7.62
N ILE A 302 -11.36 8.15 8.82
CA ILE A 302 -12.55 8.69 9.48
C ILE A 302 -12.25 10.09 10.03
N THR A 303 -11.08 10.29 10.63
CA THR A 303 -10.65 11.62 11.11
C THR A 303 -10.55 12.60 9.94
N ARG A 304 -9.90 12.21 8.83
CA ARG A 304 -9.80 13.06 7.62
C ARG A 304 -11.18 13.44 7.09
N MET A 305 -12.05 12.44 6.91
CA MET A 305 -13.43 12.66 6.47
C MET A 305 -14.19 13.68 7.33
N LEU A 306 -14.07 13.62 8.66
CA LEU A 306 -14.75 14.54 9.56
C LEU A 306 -14.08 15.92 9.64
N VAL A 307 -12.76 16.00 9.50
CA VAL A 307 -12.02 17.28 9.49
C VAL A 307 -12.28 18.07 8.22
N ASP A 308 -12.43 17.38 7.08
CA ASP A 308 -12.72 18.00 5.78
C ASP A 308 -14.20 18.43 5.66
N ASP A 309 -15.07 17.94 6.54
CA ASP A 309 -16.50 18.28 6.55
C ASP A 309 -16.77 19.55 7.39
N ILE A 310 -17.32 20.57 6.74
CA ILE A 310 -17.63 21.87 7.33
C ILE A 310 -18.70 21.85 8.43
N ASN A 311 -19.28 20.71 8.78
CA ASN A 311 -20.25 20.59 9.87
C ASN A 311 -19.65 20.10 11.19
N PHE A 312 -18.37 19.70 11.20
CA PHE A 312 -17.72 19.14 12.39
C PHE A 312 -16.44 19.88 12.80
N GLU A 313 -16.26 20.04 14.10
CA GLU A 313 -14.97 20.42 14.70
C GLU A 313 -14.40 19.19 15.41
N VAL A 314 -13.36 18.57 14.85
CA VAL A 314 -12.81 17.32 15.37
C VAL A 314 -11.64 17.57 16.31
N THR A 315 -11.77 17.13 17.57
CA THR A 315 -10.67 17.03 18.52
C THR A 315 -10.19 15.59 18.61
N ALA A 316 -8.90 15.36 18.36
CA ALA A 316 -8.28 14.06 18.63
C ALA A 316 -8.00 13.90 20.13
N GLY A 317 -8.48 12.82 20.72
CA GLY A 317 -8.24 12.44 22.10
C GLY A 317 -7.63 11.05 22.23
N THR A 318 -7.21 10.71 23.45
CA THR A 318 -6.57 9.41 23.74
C THR A 318 -7.17 8.73 24.95
N ILE A 319 -7.24 7.39 24.91
CA ILE A 319 -7.58 6.53 26.03
C ILE A 319 -6.32 5.80 26.50
N GLY A 320 -5.90 6.05 27.74
CA GLY A 320 -4.82 5.35 28.40
C GLY A 320 -5.20 3.91 28.76
N GLY A 321 -4.19 3.04 28.97
CA GLY A 321 -4.43 1.64 29.38
C GLY A 321 -5.13 1.49 30.74
N ASP A 322 -5.11 2.52 31.57
CA ASP A 322 -5.80 2.62 32.86
C ASP A 322 -7.22 3.20 32.75
N GLY A 323 -7.71 3.48 31.53
CA GLY A 323 -9.02 4.07 31.27
C GLY A 323 -9.12 5.57 31.44
N THR A 324 -7.99 6.26 31.65
CA THR A 324 -7.96 7.73 31.60
C THR A 324 -8.22 8.22 30.19
N ILE A 325 -9.12 9.20 30.04
CA ILE A 325 -9.42 9.86 28.77
C ILE A 325 -8.81 11.25 28.79
N THR A 326 -8.17 11.63 27.68
CA THR A 326 -7.67 12.99 27.45
C THR A 326 -8.35 13.56 26.19
N PRO A 327 -9.07 14.69 26.29
CA PRO A 327 -9.39 15.43 27.52
C PRO A 327 -10.33 14.66 28.45
N SER A 328 -10.24 14.91 29.76
CA SER A 328 -11.03 14.20 30.77
C SER A 328 -12.48 14.68 30.90
N ASP A 329 -12.77 15.88 30.40
CA ASP A 329 -14.11 16.45 30.36
C ASP A 329 -14.75 16.17 29.01
N LEU A 330 -15.85 15.42 29.03
CA LEU A 330 -16.59 15.01 27.84
C LEU A 330 -17.84 15.87 27.61
N SER A 331 -18.14 16.81 28.50
CA SER A 331 -19.41 17.57 28.48
C SER A 331 -19.47 18.64 27.39
N GLY A 332 -18.33 19.05 26.82
CA GLY A 332 -18.24 20.05 25.76
C GLY A 332 -18.31 19.48 24.33
N TYR A 333 -18.65 18.19 24.17
CA TYR A 333 -18.70 17.53 22.86
C TYR A 333 -20.12 17.06 22.53
N ASP A 334 -20.53 17.27 21.28
CA ASP A 334 -21.83 16.84 20.75
C ASP A 334 -21.82 15.38 20.29
N LEU A 335 -20.62 14.86 19.99
CA LEU A 335 -20.40 13.49 19.55
C LEU A 335 -19.07 12.97 20.08
N ILE A 336 -19.08 11.72 20.53
CA ILE A 336 -17.85 10.98 20.86
C ILE A 336 -17.72 9.81 19.89
N ILE A 337 -16.54 9.63 19.31
CA ILE A 337 -16.21 8.48 18.47
C ILE A 337 -15.14 7.66 19.17
N VAL A 338 -15.41 6.38 19.38
CA VAL A 338 -14.49 5.45 20.03
C VAL A 338 -13.99 4.45 18.99
N GLN A 339 -12.70 4.57 18.66
CA GLN A 339 -12.03 3.73 17.68
C GLN A 339 -11.85 2.29 18.18
N GLU A 340 -11.75 1.32 17.27
CA GLU A 340 -11.64 -0.10 17.61
C GLU A 340 -10.31 -0.48 18.27
N SER A 341 -9.25 0.29 18.08
CA SER A 341 -7.91 -0.01 18.63
C SER A 341 -7.83 -0.07 20.16
N VAL A 342 -8.84 0.45 20.86
CA VAL A 342 -8.93 0.42 22.32
C VAL A 342 -9.22 -1.01 22.77
N SER A 343 -8.41 -1.57 23.65
CA SER A 343 -8.65 -2.92 24.18
C SER A 343 -10.05 -3.03 24.80
N SER A 344 -10.78 -4.11 24.53
CA SER A 344 -12.09 -4.35 25.17
C SER A 344 -11.94 -4.55 26.68
N GLY A 345 -10.71 -4.79 27.17
CA GLY A 345 -10.36 -4.82 28.59
C GLY A 345 -10.18 -3.47 29.26
N ASN A 346 -10.25 -2.36 28.53
CA ASN A 346 -9.93 -1.04 29.05
C ASN A 346 -10.90 -0.58 30.15
N ALA A 347 -10.37 0.04 31.20
CA ALA A 347 -11.15 0.50 32.34
C ALA A 347 -12.18 1.60 31.98
N ALA A 348 -11.98 2.30 30.85
CA ALA A 348 -12.92 3.27 30.33
C ALA A 348 -14.31 2.68 30.04
N PHE A 349 -14.38 1.37 29.77
CA PHE A 349 -15.63 0.67 29.48
C PHE A 349 -16.24 -0.05 30.68
N ILE A 350 -15.61 -0.08 31.87
CA ILE A 350 -16.14 -0.85 33.01
C ILE A 350 -17.54 -0.33 33.37
N PRO A 351 -18.54 -1.22 33.59
CA PRO A 351 -19.89 -0.77 33.91
C PRO A 351 -19.84 0.12 35.16
N ASP A 352 -20.71 1.12 35.21
CA ASP A 352 -20.96 1.95 36.40
C ASP A 352 -19.89 2.98 36.77
N VAL A 353 -18.65 2.79 36.32
CA VAL A 353 -17.53 3.66 36.70
C VAL A 353 -16.75 4.19 35.50
N GLY A 354 -16.77 3.48 34.37
CA GLY A 354 -16.09 3.89 33.16
C GLY A 354 -16.79 5.09 32.50
N PRO A 355 -16.06 6.13 32.07
CA PRO A 355 -16.64 7.27 31.33
C PRO A 355 -17.28 6.89 29.99
N LEU A 356 -16.93 5.73 29.42
CA LEU A 356 -17.51 5.18 28.18
C LEU A 356 -18.39 3.94 28.45
N ALA A 357 -18.86 3.74 29.68
CA ALA A 357 -19.91 2.75 29.94
C ALA A 357 -21.24 3.28 29.38
N VAL A 358 -22.11 2.38 28.88
CA VAL A 358 -23.35 2.78 28.16
C VAL A 358 -24.28 3.70 28.95
N LYS A 359 -24.21 3.66 30.28
CA LYS A 359 -25.01 4.49 31.18
C LYS A 359 -24.31 5.76 31.69
N SER A 360 -23.01 5.90 31.43
CA SER A 360 -22.17 7.00 31.93
C SER A 360 -21.81 8.02 30.85
N ILE A 361 -22.02 7.68 29.57
CA ILE A 361 -21.77 8.58 28.44
C ILE A 361 -22.67 9.83 28.53
N THR A 362 -22.08 11.00 28.29
CA THR A 362 -22.75 12.31 28.40
C THR A 362 -23.25 12.84 27.07
N ALA A 363 -22.69 12.37 25.96
CA ALA A 363 -23.05 12.73 24.59
C ALA A 363 -23.36 11.47 23.76
N PRO A 364 -24.05 11.60 22.61
CA PRO A 364 -24.15 10.54 21.62
C PRO A 364 -22.79 9.94 21.26
N VAL A 365 -22.73 8.63 21.00
CA VAL A 365 -21.47 7.91 20.77
C VAL A 365 -21.51 6.99 19.56
N ILE A 366 -20.44 7.01 18.76
CA ILE A 366 -20.16 5.96 17.78
C ILE A 366 -19.13 4.99 18.35
N TYR A 367 -19.51 3.72 18.50
CA TYR A 367 -18.61 2.63 18.91
C TYR A 367 -18.18 1.82 17.70
N CYS A 368 -16.91 1.91 17.31
CA CYS A 368 -16.31 0.98 16.34
C CYS A 368 -15.89 -0.36 16.96
N LYS A 369 -16.29 -0.63 18.20
CA LYS A 369 -15.88 -1.82 18.92
C LYS A 369 -17.10 -2.53 19.47
N SER A 370 -17.70 -3.40 18.66
CA SER A 370 -18.78 -4.29 19.11
C SER A 370 -18.41 -5.07 20.37
N GLU A 371 -17.13 -5.43 20.57
CA GLU A 371 -16.66 -6.10 21.80
C GLU A 371 -16.80 -5.28 23.09
N ALA A 372 -16.94 -3.96 22.98
CA ALA A 372 -17.18 -3.10 24.14
C ALA A 372 -18.48 -3.51 24.84
N PHE A 373 -19.44 -4.13 24.15
CA PHE A 373 -20.72 -4.57 24.72
C PHE A 373 -20.70 -6.01 25.26
N ARG A 374 -19.53 -6.60 25.53
CA ARG A 374 -19.42 -7.92 26.19
C ARG A 374 -19.68 -7.83 27.70
N ASN A 375 -19.94 -8.99 28.30
CA ASN A 375 -20.11 -9.14 29.74
C ASN A 375 -18.92 -8.55 30.54
N GLY A 376 -19.23 -7.72 31.53
CA GLY A 376 -18.26 -7.05 32.40
C GLY A 376 -17.47 -5.93 31.71
N LYS A 377 -17.89 -5.51 30.51
CA LYS A 377 -17.37 -4.35 29.76
C LYS A 377 -18.39 -3.22 29.82
N ALA A 378 -18.83 -2.65 28.71
CA ALA A 378 -19.82 -1.58 28.74
C ALA A 378 -21.19 -2.02 29.29
N VAL A 379 -21.43 -3.34 29.42
CA VAL A 379 -22.63 -3.96 30.03
C VAL A 379 -22.24 -4.97 31.11
N THR A 380 -23.12 -5.13 32.10
CA THR A 380 -22.88 -5.82 33.38
C THR A 380 -23.09 -7.34 33.29
N ASP A 381 -24.09 -7.81 32.53
CA ASP A 381 -24.32 -9.25 32.31
C ASP A 381 -24.95 -9.50 30.93
N ALA A 382 -24.13 -10.02 30.00
CA ALA A 382 -24.57 -10.37 28.66
C ALA A 382 -24.03 -11.74 28.27
N ASN A 383 -24.86 -12.59 27.66
CA ASN A 383 -24.43 -13.83 26.99
C ASN A 383 -23.74 -13.57 25.65
N ALA A 384 -23.35 -12.31 25.39
CA ALA A 384 -22.86 -11.86 24.11
C ALA A 384 -21.46 -12.41 23.82
N GLY A 385 -21.31 -13.04 22.66
CA GLY A 385 -20.06 -13.64 22.19
C GLY A 385 -19.80 -13.26 20.73
N ILE A 386 -18.54 -13.20 20.33
CA ILE A 386 -18.20 -13.02 18.92
C ILE A 386 -18.33 -14.36 18.19
N ALA A 387 -19.10 -14.36 17.10
CA ALA A 387 -19.09 -15.50 16.18
C ALA A 387 -17.69 -15.64 15.61
N SER A 388 -17.18 -16.87 15.51
CA SER A 388 -15.82 -17.19 15.06
C SER A 388 -15.34 -16.22 13.97
N ASN A 389 -14.22 -15.51 14.24
CA ASN A 389 -13.55 -14.59 13.32
C ASN A 389 -13.55 -15.12 11.88
N LYS A 390 -14.35 -14.52 11.00
CA LYS A 390 -14.44 -14.88 9.59
C LYS A 390 -14.26 -13.66 8.69
N SER A 391 -13.81 -13.93 7.47
CA SER A 391 -13.17 -13.02 6.53
C SER A 391 -14.12 -12.14 5.72
N SER A 392 -15.36 -11.94 6.16
CA SER A 392 -16.34 -11.13 5.42
C SER A 392 -15.87 -9.67 5.36
N VAL A 393 -15.82 -9.12 4.14
CA VAL A 393 -15.46 -7.72 3.86
C VAL A 393 -16.66 -6.86 3.40
N SER A 394 -17.83 -7.49 3.30
CA SER A 394 -19.10 -6.88 2.90
C SER A 394 -20.19 -7.19 3.92
N VAL A 395 -21.24 -6.36 3.92
CA VAL A 395 -22.49 -6.55 4.66
C VAL A 395 -23.67 -6.55 3.70
N THR A 396 -24.73 -7.28 4.01
CA THR A 396 -26.00 -7.21 3.27
C THR A 396 -26.94 -6.26 4.00
N ILE A 397 -27.43 -5.21 3.34
CA ILE A 397 -28.43 -4.28 3.87
C ILE A 397 -29.81 -4.71 3.37
N PRO A 398 -30.68 -5.28 4.22
CA PRO A 398 -32.01 -5.69 3.78
C PRO A 398 -32.80 -4.52 3.19
N ALA A 399 -33.56 -4.75 2.12
CA ALA A 399 -34.35 -3.70 1.46
C ALA A 399 -35.24 -2.86 2.40
N ALA A 400 -35.74 -3.45 3.50
CA ALA A 400 -36.53 -2.73 4.52
C ALA A 400 -35.73 -1.68 5.29
N ASN A 401 -34.39 -1.79 5.32
CA ASN A 401 -33.47 -0.92 6.04
C ASN A 401 -32.74 0.06 5.11
N GLN A 402 -32.76 -0.13 3.78
CA GLN A 402 -32.03 0.72 2.82
C GLN A 402 -32.48 2.19 2.85
N SER A 403 -33.70 2.49 3.32
CA SER A 403 -34.17 3.87 3.53
C SER A 403 -33.79 4.47 4.89
N ASN A 404 -33.04 3.74 5.72
CA ASN A 404 -32.53 4.27 6.99
C ASN A 404 -31.54 5.40 6.69
N PRO A 405 -31.57 6.51 7.45
CA PRO A 405 -30.63 7.61 7.27
C PRO A 405 -29.18 7.13 7.11
N LEU A 406 -28.70 6.16 7.91
CA LEU A 406 -27.31 5.69 7.86
C LEU A 406 -26.82 5.28 6.45
N PHE A 407 -27.72 4.89 5.54
CA PHE A 407 -27.37 4.48 4.18
C PHE A 407 -27.69 5.52 3.10
N ASN A 408 -28.03 6.76 3.48
CA ASN A 408 -28.31 7.83 2.53
C ASN A 408 -27.08 8.12 1.65
N GLY A 409 -27.29 8.22 0.33
CA GLY A 409 -26.21 8.40 -0.65
C GLY A 409 -25.58 7.12 -1.20
N ILE A 410 -25.90 5.94 -0.65
CA ILE A 410 -25.46 4.65 -1.19
C ILE A 410 -26.46 4.16 -2.24
N ASP A 411 -25.97 3.74 -3.41
CA ASP A 411 -26.80 3.15 -4.46
C ASP A 411 -26.92 1.62 -4.29
N PHE A 412 -28.16 1.15 -4.10
CA PHE A 412 -28.49 -0.27 -3.97
C PHE A 412 -29.01 -0.88 -5.29
N SER A 413 -28.92 -0.16 -6.42
CA SER A 413 -29.39 -0.65 -7.72
C SER A 413 -28.66 -1.92 -8.19
N GLY A 414 -27.40 -2.09 -7.79
CA GLY A 414 -26.56 -3.26 -8.09
C GLY A 414 -26.76 -4.47 -7.15
N GLY A 415 -27.55 -4.33 -6.07
CA GLY A 415 -27.79 -5.38 -5.09
C GLY A 415 -27.83 -4.87 -3.65
N ASP A 416 -28.18 -5.76 -2.73
CA ASP A 416 -28.30 -5.44 -1.29
C ASP A 416 -26.94 -5.47 -0.55
N ASP A 417 -25.88 -5.99 -1.19
CA ASP A 417 -24.56 -6.13 -0.59
C ASP A 417 -23.73 -4.85 -0.73
N VAL A 418 -23.28 -4.33 0.39
CA VAL A 418 -22.37 -3.18 0.49
C VAL A 418 -21.01 -3.69 0.93
N ARG A 419 -20.00 -3.46 0.08
CA ARG A 419 -18.62 -3.76 0.42
C ARG A 419 -18.10 -2.68 1.36
N LEU A 420 -17.55 -3.08 2.50
CA LEU A 420 -16.99 -2.15 3.49
C LEU A 420 -15.46 -2.04 3.37
N PHE A 421 -14.82 -3.17 3.03
CA PHE A 421 -13.38 -3.27 2.91
C PHE A 421 -12.98 -3.98 1.61
N LEU A 422 -11.82 -3.66 1.08
CA LEU A 422 -11.28 -4.35 -0.09
C LEU A 422 -10.70 -5.72 0.29
N THR A 423 -10.03 -5.80 1.43
CA THR A 423 -9.41 -7.03 1.92
C THR A 423 -9.49 -7.12 3.44
N THR A 424 -9.22 -8.31 3.99
CA THR A 424 -8.97 -8.48 5.42
C THR A 424 -7.57 -8.02 5.79
N ALA A 425 -7.37 -7.68 7.06
CA ALA A 425 -6.07 -7.29 7.60
C ALA A 425 -5.92 -7.77 9.05
N ASN A 426 -4.69 -7.87 9.52
CA ASN A 426 -4.43 -8.07 10.96
C ASN A 426 -4.79 -6.78 11.71
N ASP A 427 -5.03 -6.87 13.02
CA ASP A 427 -5.41 -5.70 13.84
C ASP A 427 -4.41 -4.53 13.77
N ASN A 428 -3.16 -4.77 13.35
CA ASN A 428 -2.14 -3.74 13.11
C ASN A 428 -2.08 -3.20 11.68
N GLY A 429 -3.04 -3.53 10.82
CA GLY A 429 -3.10 -3.09 9.42
C GLY A 429 -2.32 -3.94 8.42
N THR A 430 -1.51 -4.91 8.87
CA THR A 430 -0.70 -5.73 7.95
C THR A 430 -1.55 -6.72 7.15
N PRO A 431 -1.16 -7.06 5.90
CA PRO A 431 -1.85 -8.05 5.08
C PRO A 431 -1.92 -9.44 5.75
N GLY A 432 -2.90 -10.26 5.36
CA GLY A 432 -2.99 -11.67 5.77
C GLY A 432 -3.77 -11.95 7.07
N GLY A 433 -4.42 -10.94 7.66
CA GLY A 433 -5.35 -11.17 8.77
C GLY A 433 -6.66 -11.81 8.32
N SER A 434 -7.40 -12.38 9.27
CA SER A 434 -8.63 -13.14 9.01
C SER A 434 -9.92 -12.38 9.31
N THR A 435 -9.83 -11.13 9.78
CA THR A 435 -10.99 -10.37 10.25
C THR A 435 -11.03 -8.98 9.63
N ALA A 436 -12.13 -8.66 8.96
CA ALA A 436 -12.50 -7.28 8.63
C ALA A 436 -13.76 -6.84 9.41
N ILE A 437 -14.65 -7.78 9.75
CA ILE A 437 -15.88 -7.53 10.50
C ILE A 437 -15.93 -8.46 11.73
N LYS A 438 -16.14 -7.89 12.91
CA LYS A 438 -16.17 -8.53 14.24
C LYS A 438 -17.60 -8.52 14.81
N VAL A 439 -18.47 -9.40 14.31
CA VAL A 439 -19.90 -9.47 14.73
C VAL A 439 -20.04 -9.96 16.16
N LEU A 440 -20.76 -9.20 17.00
CA LEU A 440 -21.21 -9.65 18.31
C LEU A 440 -22.60 -10.29 18.17
N ASN A 441 -22.80 -11.49 18.71
CA ASN A 441 -24.09 -12.19 18.73
C ASN A 441 -24.55 -12.45 20.17
N ASN A 442 -25.85 -12.68 20.36
CA ASN A 442 -26.52 -12.99 21.64
C ASN A 442 -26.43 -11.84 22.66
N LEU A 443 -26.51 -10.59 22.19
CA LEU A 443 -26.74 -9.44 23.06
C LEU A 443 -28.24 -9.12 23.08
N ASP A 444 -28.89 -9.21 24.23
CA ASP A 444 -30.30 -8.82 24.35
C ASP A 444 -30.46 -7.30 24.17
N ILE A 445 -31.25 -6.88 23.18
CA ILE A 445 -31.56 -5.48 22.91
C ILE A 445 -33.07 -5.30 23.09
N SER A 446 -33.46 -4.55 24.14
CA SER A 446 -34.87 -4.40 24.52
C SER A 446 -35.74 -3.63 23.51
N ASN A 447 -35.11 -2.81 22.66
CA ASN A 447 -35.77 -1.98 21.68
C ASN A 447 -35.55 -2.52 20.27
N ALA A 448 -36.63 -2.88 19.57
CA ALA A 448 -36.55 -3.39 18.20
C ALA A 448 -35.97 -2.36 17.21
N ALA A 449 -36.12 -1.06 17.46
CA ALA A 449 -35.48 -0.01 16.66
C ALA A 449 -33.95 0.00 16.84
N GLY A 450 -33.45 -0.57 17.95
CA GLY A 450 -32.04 -0.83 18.24
C GLY A 450 -31.46 -2.06 17.55
N GLY A 451 -32.29 -2.81 16.82
CA GLY A 451 -31.90 -4.04 16.14
C GLY A 451 -30.89 -3.79 15.01
N THR A 452 -30.28 -4.88 14.55
CA THR A 452 -29.23 -4.83 13.52
C THR A 452 -29.79 -4.38 12.17
N LEU A 453 -29.19 -3.35 11.59
CA LEU A 453 -29.59 -2.78 10.29
C LEU A 453 -28.95 -3.50 9.10
N ALA A 454 -27.84 -4.21 9.32
CA ALA A 454 -27.05 -4.89 8.29
C ALA A 454 -26.67 -6.31 8.72
N THR A 455 -26.78 -7.31 7.85
CA THR A 455 -26.43 -8.69 8.18
C THR A 455 -25.14 -9.14 7.50
N THR A 456 -24.51 -10.16 8.06
CA THR A 456 -23.45 -10.95 7.40
C THR A 456 -23.74 -12.44 7.62
N PRO A 457 -23.06 -13.38 6.94
CA PRO A 457 -23.22 -14.81 7.19
C PRO A 457 -22.93 -15.25 8.65
N GLU A 458 -22.25 -14.41 9.42
CA GLU A 458 -21.90 -14.63 10.84
C GLU A 458 -22.99 -14.19 11.82
N VAL A 459 -24.02 -13.49 11.36
CA VAL A 459 -25.17 -13.10 12.18
C VAL A 459 -26.07 -14.31 12.41
N ILE A 460 -26.24 -14.70 13.67
CA ILE A 460 -27.10 -15.82 14.06
C ILE A 460 -28.54 -15.34 14.29
N ASP A 461 -28.68 -14.16 14.89
CA ASP A 461 -29.96 -13.51 15.16
C ASP A 461 -29.81 -11.99 15.02
N VAL A 462 -30.55 -11.41 14.07
CA VAL A 462 -30.53 -9.98 13.74
C VAL A 462 -31.06 -9.15 14.92
N ALA A 463 -31.96 -9.69 15.74
CA ALA A 463 -32.51 -8.98 16.90
C ALA A 463 -31.54 -8.90 18.09
N SER A 464 -30.52 -9.76 18.12
CA SER A 464 -29.58 -9.88 19.25
C SER A 464 -28.11 -9.83 18.80
N SER A 465 -27.82 -9.10 17.72
CA SER A 465 -26.47 -8.91 17.21
C SER A 465 -26.06 -7.43 17.17
N ILE A 466 -24.75 -7.18 17.09
CA ILE A 466 -24.20 -5.88 16.72
C ILE A 466 -23.36 -6.06 15.45
N VAL A 467 -23.79 -5.40 14.37
CA VAL A 467 -23.08 -5.31 13.09
C VAL A 467 -23.01 -3.84 12.65
N ILE A 468 -24.16 -3.29 12.29
CA ILE A 468 -24.42 -1.86 12.11
C ILE A 468 -25.75 -1.63 12.83
N ASN A 469 -25.71 -0.95 13.96
CA ASN A 469 -26.89 -0.73 14.79
C ASN A 469 -26.99 0.75 15.12
N HIS A 470 -28.22 1.27 15.11
CA HIS A 470 -28.57 2.53 15.73
C HIS A 470 -29.40 2.22 16.97
N ILE A 471 -28.83 2.42 18.17
CA ILE A 471 -29.39 2.07 19.46
C ILE A 471 -29.86 3.37 20.15
N PRO A 472 -31.17 3.66 20.17
CA PRO A 472 -31.66 4.90 20.78
C PRO A 472 -31.42 4.96 22.29
N ALA A 473 -31.34 6.16 22.85
CA ALA A 473 -31.32 6.42 24.29
C ALA A 473 -32.51 5.74 24.99
N GLY A 474 -32.28 5.24 26.20
CA GLY A 474 -33.28 4.48 26.95
C GLY A 474 -33.38 3.01 26.55
N THR A 475 -32.53 2.52 25.65
CA THR A 475 -32.50 1.09 25.28
C THR A 475 -31.69 0.29 26.30
N GLN A 476 -32.29 -0.74 26.89
CA GLN A 476 -31.56 -1.73 27.69
C GLN A 476 -30.73 -2.65 26.78
N LEU A 477 -29.45 -2.84 27.14
CA LEU A 477 -28.48 -3.74 26.53
C LEU A 477 -28.06 -4.83 27.53
N GLY A 478 -28.26 -6.10 27.17
CA GLY A 478 -28.03 -7.25 28.05
C GLY A 478 -29.19 -7.54 29.00
N GLU A 479 -28.97 -8.47 29.94
CA GLU A 479 -30.04 -8.99 30.81
C GLU A 479 -30.35 -8.06 32.00
N VAL A 480 -29.44 -7.14 32.33
CA VAL A 480 -29.55 -6.26 33.50
C VAL A 480 -30.37 -5.01 33.17
N ALA A 481 -31.48 -4.82 33.89
CA ALA A 481 -32.42 -3.72 33.65
C ALA A 481 -31.86 -2.30 33.87
N THR A 482 -30.66 -2.17 34.46
CA THR A 482 -29.98 -0.88 34.68
C THR A 482 -28.96 -0.55 33.59
N ASP A 483 -28.65 -1.47 32.69
CA ASP A 483 -27.74 -1.25 31.56
C ASP A 483 -28.51 -0.57 30.42
N VAL A 484 -29.01 0.62 30.72
CA VAL A 484 -29.82 1.43 29.83
C VAL A 484 -28.93 2.53 29.25
N THR A 485 -28.97 2.67 27.91
CA THR A 485 -28.21 3.70 27.22
C THR A 485 -28.65 5.09 27.68
N ALA A 486 -27.70 5.93 28.10
CA ALA A 486 -27.99 7.31 28.50
C ALA A 486 -28.22 8.24 27.30
N GLN A 487 -27.59 7.92 26.17
CA GLN A 487 -27.61 8.68 24.93
C GLN A 487 -27.79 7.73 23.73
N ASP A 488 -28.04 8.31 22.54
CA ASP A 488 -28.07 7.55 21.30
C ASP A 488 -26.69 6.99 20.96
N ILE A 489 -26.66 5.74 20.47
CA ILE A 489 -25.43 5.05 20.11
C ILE A 489 -25.55 4.54 18.67
N VAL A 490 -24.50 4.74 17.86
CA VAL A 490 -24.28 3.92 16.66
C VAL A 490 -23.15 2.95 16.94
N ALA A 491 -23.35 1.67 16.64
CA ALA A 491 -22.34 0.64 16.86
C ALA A 491 -21.97 -0.04 15.55
N PHE A 492 -20.67 -0.10 15.27
CA PHE A 492 -20.08 -0.79 14.13
C PHE A 492 -19.25 -1.99 14.60
N ALA A 493 -19.36 -3.08 13.85
CA ALA A 493 -18.53 -4.27 13.98
C ALA A 493 -17.27 -4.20 13.11
N PHE A 494 -16.82 -3.01 12.72
CA PHE A 494 -15.73 -2.85 11.76
C PHE A 494 -14.38 -3.06 12.47
N GLY A 495 -13.50 -3.90 11.92
CA GLY A 495 -12.18 -4.18 12.50
C GLY A 495 -11.18 -3.05 12.22
N TYR A 496 -10.39 -2.65 13.22
CA TYR A 496 -9.44 -1.53 13.10
C TYR A 496 -8.44 -1.74 11.97
N GLY A 497 -7.78 -2.90 11.98
CA GLY A 497 -6.73 -3.21 11.02
C GLY A 497 -7.18 -3.11 9.56
N ALA A 498 -8.40 -3.54 9.26
CA ALA A 498 -8.95 -3.42 7.91
C ALA A 498 -9.26 -1.95 7.55
N GLN A 499 -9.65 -1.11 8.51
CA GLN A 499 -9.91 0.31 8.26
C GLN A 499 -8.63 1.08 7.94
N VAL A 500 -7.56 0.85 8.70
CA VAL A 500 -6.31 1.62 8.57
C VAL A 500 -5.28 1.00 7.66
N ARG A 501 -5.54 -0.18 7.10
CA ARG A 501 -4.60 -0.83 6.18
C ARG A 501 -4.26 0.11 5.02
N ALA A 502 -2.94 0.26 4.81
CA ALA A 502 -2.36 1.14 3.81
C ALA A 502 -2.92 2.57 3.90
N ASP A 503 -2.93 3.17 5.09
CA ASP A 503 -3.39 4.55 5.30
C ASP A 503 -4.86 4.82 4.87
N GLY A 504 -5.72 3.82 5.04
CA GLY A 504 -7.14 3.94 4.70
C GLY A 504 -7.49 3.60 3.25
N LYS A 505 -6.54 3.12 2.44
CA LYS A 505 -6.83 2.66 1.07
C LYS A 505 -7.75 1.43 1.03
N ASN A 506 -7.83 0.68 2.12
CA ASN A 506 -8.61 -0.55 2.21
C ASN A 506 -10.09 -0.33 2.61
N ILE A 507 -10.48 0.85 3.11
CA ILE A 507 -11.89 1.17 3.41
C ILE A 507 -12.59 1.76 2.17
N THR A 508 -13.82 1.39 1.89
CA THR A 508 -14.56 1.85 0.70
C THR A 508 -15.27 3.18 0.92
N SER A 509 -15.66 3.85 -0.17
CA SER A 509 -16.52 5.06 -0.16
C SER A 509 -17.84 4.82 0.57
N GLU A 510 -18.47 3.65 0.39
CA GLU A 510 -19.71 3.28 1.07
C GLU A 510 -19.51 3.13 2.59
N ALA A 511 -18.39 2.54 3.03
CA ALA A 511 -18.08 2.44 4.45
C ALA A 511 -17.86 3.81 5.10
N LEU A 512 -17.12 4.71 4.44
CA LEU A 512 -16.97 6.09 4.93
C LEU A 512 -18.30 6.86 4.90
N THR A 513 -19.14 6.62 3.91
CA THR A 513 -20.49 7.20 3.86
C THR A 513 -21.33 6.80 5.07
N ILE A 514 -21.27 5.52 5.50
CA ILE A 514 -21.95 5.03 6.71
C ILE A 514 -21.40 5.74 7.96
N TRP A 515 -20.08 5.94 8.04
CA TRP A 515 -19.44 6.69 9.13
C TRP A 515 -19.90 8.15 9.19
N ARG A 516 -19.84 8.85 8.06
CA ARG A 516 -20.31 10.25 7.94
C ARG A 516 -21.76 10.34 8.37
N ASN A 517 -22.63 9.51 7.81
CA ASN A 517 -24.05 9.53 8.08
C ASN A 517 -24.37 9.24 9.56
N ALA A 518 -23.58 8.40 10.23
CA ALA A 518 -23.71 8.21 11.67
C ALA A 518 -23.39 9.48 12.47
N ALA A 519 -22.34 10.22 12.09
CA ALA A 519 -22.01 11.49 12.74
C ALA A 519 -23.12 12.54 12.54
N TYR A 520 -23.62 12.71 11.32
CA TYR A 520 -24.73 13.64 11.03
C TYR A 520 -26.01 13.26 11.78
N MET A 521 -26.36 11.98 11.79
CA MET A 521 -27.56 11.50 12.46
C MET A 521 -27.50 11.76 13.98
N LEU A 522 -26.37 11.45 14.62
CA LEU A 522 -26.22 11.61 16.08
C LEU A 522 -26.07 13.07 16.51
N THR A 523 -25.62 13.96 15.63
CA THR A 523 -25.51 15.40 15.89
C THR A 523 -26.73 16.19 15.43
N GLY A 524 -27.74 15.52 14.88
CA GLY A 524 -28.97 16.16 14.39
C GLY A 524 -28.79 17.04 13.15
N LYS A 525 -27.67 16.92 12.44
CA LYS A 525 -27.39 17.68 11.22
C LYS A 525 -28.17 17.13 10.01
N MET A 526 -28.37 17.97 9.00
CA MET A 526 -29.02 17.56 7.77
C MET A 526 -28.13 16.59 6.99
N MET A 527 -28.61 15.37 6.79
CA MET A 527 -27.85 14.29 6.16
C MET A 527 -27.54 14.58 4.67
N PRO A 528 -26.28 14.44 4.23
CA PRO A 528 -25.94 14.55 2.81
C PRO A 528 -26.58 13.42 2.00
N THR A 529 -27.00 13.72 0.76
CA THR A 529 -27.63 12.75 -0.15
C THR A 529 -26.64 12.10 -1.12
N GLU A 530 -25.38 12.51 -1.09
CA GLU A 530 -24.34 12.05 -2.00
C GLU A 530 -23.42 11.05 -1.30
N LEU A 531 -22.83 10.13 -2.07
CA LEU A 531 -21.79 9.23 -1.58
C LEU A 531 -20.57 10.06 -1.13
N TYR A 532 -19.96 9.70 -0.01
CA TYR A 532 -18.65 10.23 0.37
C TYR A 532 -17.57 9.41 -0.34
N GLU A 533 -16.80 10.04 -1.24
CA GLU A 533 -15.73 9.35 -1.95
C GLU A 533 -14.48 9.24 -1.09
N ASN A 534 -13.98 8.02 -0.90
CA ASN A 534 -12.65 7.82 -0.33
C ASN A 534 -11.61 8.10 -1.40
N GLU A 535 -11.02 9.29 -1.41
CA GLU A 535 -9.99 9.67 -2.38
C GLU A 535 -8.77 8.73 -2.37
N GLU A 536 -8.51 8.10 -1.22
CA GLU A 536 -7.42 7.13 -1.06
C GLU A 536 -7.81 5.71 -1.45
N ALA A 537 -9.09 5.37 -1.65
CA ALA A 537 -9.46 3.97 -1.89
C ALA A 537 -8.65 3.35 -3.03
N ALA A 538 -8.09 2.16 -2.78
CA ALA A 538 -7.32 1.44 -3.78
C ALA A 538 -8.20 1.23 -5.03
N LYS A 539 -7.64 1.53 -6.18
CA LYS A 539 -8.36 1.56 -7.44
C LYS A 539 -8.68 0.14 -7.88
N LYS A 540 -9.93 -0.07 -8.28
CA LYS A 540 -10.47 -1.40 -8.53
C LYS A 540 -10.23 -1.80 -9.98
N ILE A 541 -9.48 -2.87 -10.16
CA ILE A 541 -9.12 -3.40 -11.48
C ILE A 541 -9.88 -4.70 -11.72
N LEU A 542 -10.66 -4.75 -12.80
CA LEU A 542 -11.26 -6.00 -13.28
C LEU A 542 -10.27 -6.73 -14.17
N TYR A 543 -9.78 -7.90 -13.75
CA TYR A 543 -8.90 -8.73 -14.56
C TYR A 543 -9.67 -9.89 -15.18
N VAL A 544 -9.85 -9.86 -16.51
CA VAL A 544 -10.74 -10.78 -17.23
C VAL A 544 -9.93 -11.82 -17.99
N ASN A 545 -10.23 -13.09 -17.71
CA ASN A 545 -9.68 -14.25 -18.41
C ASN A 545 -10.81 -15.08 -19.05
N GLN A 546 -10.50 -15.91 -20.05
CA GLN A 546 -11.50 -16.81 -20.62
C GLN A 546 -11.56 -18.14 -19.84
N VAL A 547 -12.77 -18.65 -19.59
CA VAL A 547 -12.97 -19.98 -19.02
C VAL A 547 -12.34 -21.07 -19.90
N GLY A 548 -11.65 -22.01 -19.26
CA GLY A 548 -11.17 -23.24 -19.91
C GLY A 548 -9.87 -23.09 -20.70
N VAL A 549 -9.12 -22.01 -20.47
CA VAL A 549 -7.75 -21.88 -20.96
C VAL A 549 -6.89 -22.87 -20.18
N GLY A 550 -6.38 -23.88 -20.86
CA GLY A 550 -5.60 -24.95 -20.23
C GLY A 550 -4.28 -24.42 -19.66
N GLN A 551 -3.81 -25.04 -18.57
CA GLN A 551 -2.45 -24.85 -18.07
C GLN A 551 -1.57 -25.98 -18.57
N GLY A 552 -0.46 -25.62 -19.21
CA GLY A 552 0.66 -26.51 -19.46
C GLY A 552 1.36 -26.87 -18.15
N ALA A 553 2.09 -27.98 -18.16
CA ALA A 553 2.90 -28.36 -17.00
C ALA A 553 3.97 -27.30 -16.71
N GLY A 554 3.99 -26.76 -15.48
CA GLY A 554 4.97 -25.74 -15.05
C GLY A 554 4.56 -24.30 -15.35
N ALA A 555 3.31 -24.04 -15.74
CA ALA A 555 2.78 -22.69 -15.90
C ALA A 555 1.97 -22.24 -14.68
N SER A 556 1.92 -20.92 -14.43
CA SER A 556 1.07 -20.33 -13.40
C SER A 556 -0.40 -20.72 -13.59
N ALA A 557 -1.11 -20.91 -12.48
CA ALA A 557 -2.56 -21.04 -12.54
C ALA A 557 -3.24 -19.72 -12.97
N PRO A 558 -4.35 -19.75 -13.73
CA PRO A 558 -5.22 -18.60 -13.92
C PRO A 558 -5.58 -17.97 -12.58
N GLY A 559 -5.40 -16.66 -12.46
CA GLY A 559 -5.55 -15.94 -11.20
C GLY A 559 -4.28 -15.85 -10.34
N ALA A 560 -3.19 -16.51 -10.74
CA ALA A 560 -1.88 -16.47 -10.06
C ALA A 560 -0.74 -16.14 -11.03
N ASP A 561 -1.04 -15.41 -12.10
CA ASP A 561 -0.04 -14.95 -13.05
C ASP A 561 0.76 -13.76 -12.46
N PRO A 562 1.99 -13.50 -12.97
CA PRO A 562 2.85 -12.48 -12.40
C PRO A 562 2.32 -11.04 -12.54
N VAL A 563 1.39 -10.76 -13.46
CA VAL A 563 0.76 -9.43 -13.58
C VAL A 563 -0.23 -9.22 -12.44
N ILE A 564 -1.05 -10.22 -12.12
CA ILE A 564 -1.96 -10.18 -10.97
C ILE A 564 -1.14 -10.05 -9.69
N SER A 565 -0.12 -10.89 -9.48
CA SER A 565 0.72 -10.83 -8.29
C SER A 565 1.42 -9.48 -8.13
N MET A 566 1.87 -8.87 -9.24
CA MET A 566 2.44 -7.52 -9.22
C MET A 566 1.42 -6.48 -8.76
N LEU A 567 0.19 -6.51 -9.30
CA LEU A 567 -0.86 -5.54 -8.97
C LEU A 567 -1.41 -5.73 -7.56
N GLU A 568 -1.56 -6.96 -7.08
CA GLU A 568 -2.02 -7.25 -5.71
C GLU A 568 -0.99 -6.88 -4.63
N ASN A 569 0.29 -6.82 -4.99
CA ASN A 569 1.36 -6.36 -4.11
C ASN A 569 1.50 -4.83 -4.07
N ASP A 570 0.80 -4.11 -4.94
CA ASP A 570 0.76 -2.65 -4.94
C ASP A 570 -0.50 -2.16 -4.23
N ASP A 571 -0.33 -1.53 -3.06
CA ASP A 571 -1.44 -1.09 -2.20
C ASP A 571 -2.37 -0.04 -2.85
N ASN A 572 -2.00 0.50 -4.02
CA ASN A 572 -2.87 1.40 -4.79
C ASN A 572 -3.94 0.67 -5.61
N PHE A 573 -3.87 -0.66 -5.71
CA PHE A 573 -4.80 -1.44 -6.52
C PHE A 573 -5.49 -2.54 -5.72
N TYR A 574 -6.73 -2.82 -6.12
CA TYR A 574 -7.44 -4.03 -5.75
C TYR A 574 -7.85 -4.75 -7.02
N VAL A 575 -7.36 -5.98 -7.20
CA VAL A 575 -7.61 -6.78 -8.39
C VAL A 575 -8.78 -7.74 -8.14
N GLU A 576 -9.82 -7.63 -8.96
CA GLU A 576 -10.89 -8.62 -9.03
C GLU A 576 -10.67 -9.51 -10.25
N TYR A 577 -10.24 -10.74 -10.01
CA TYR A 577 -10.05 -11.75 -11.06
C TYR A 577 -11.36 -12.47 -11.39
N ILE A 578 -11.70 -12.55 -12.67
CA ILE A 578 -12.82 -13.36 -13.16
C ILE A 578 -12.44 -14.22 -14.36
N GLU A 579 -13.11 -15.36 -14.49
CA GLU A 579 -13.17 -16.12 -15.73
C GLU A 579 -14.55 -16.00 -16.36
N THR A 580 -14.60 -15.71 -17.65
CA THR A 580 -15.86 -15.54 -18.38
C THR A 580 -15.89 -16.40 -19.65
N ALA A 581 -17.09 -16.78 -20.11
CA ALA A 581 -17.25 -17.42 -21.41
C ALA A 581 -16.93 -16.42 -22.54
N SER A 582 -16.79 -16.88 -23.78
CA SER A 582 -16.43 -16.01 -24.92
C SER A 582 -17.48 -14.94 -25.25
N ASP A 583 -18.67 -15.01 -24.66
CA ASP A 583 -19.72 -14.00 -24.77
C ASP A 583 -19.63 -12.91 -23.69
N GLY A 584 -18.76 -13.07 -22.69
CA GLY A 584 -18.59 -12.11 -21.61
C GLY A 584 -19.69 -12.19 -20.54
N SER A 585 -20.50 -13.25 -20.49
CA SER A 585 -21.69 -13.30 -19.62
C SER A 585 -21.43 -13.17 -18.11
N ALA A 586 -20.19 -13.40 -17.66
CA ALA A 586 -19.78 -13.25 -16.26
C ALA A 586 -19.12 -11.90 -15.96
N ILE A 587 -18.96 -11.02 -16.95
CA ILE A 587 -18.42 -9.67 -16.74
C ILE A 587 -19.49 -8.85 -15.99
N PRO A 588 -19.18 -8.31 -14.81
CA PRO A 588 -20.10 -7.45 -14.07
C PRO A 588 -20.29 -6.11 -14.78
N ASP A 589 -21.19 -5.27 -14.25
CA ASP A 589 -21.22 -3.87 -14.67
C ASP A 589 -19.87 -3.20 -14.41
N LEU A 590 -19.36 -2.48 -15.42
CA LEU A 590 -18.05 -1.84 -15.37
C LEU A 590 -18.07 -0.56 -14.53
N GLY A 591 -19.25 0.00 -14.20
CA GLY A 591 -19.38 1.23 -13.42
C GLY A 591 -18.72 1.18 -12.03
N GLY A 592 -18.50 -0.01 -11.48
CA GLY A 592 -17.80 -0.20 -10.20
C GLY A 592 -16.28 -0.42 -10.31
N PHE A 593 -15.66 -0.23 -11.47
CA PHE A 593 -14.24 -0.47 -11.71
C PHE A 593 -13.55 0.76 -12.31
N ASP A 594 -12.29 0.98 -11.95
CA ASP A 594 -11.47 2.08 -12.49
C ASP A 594 -10.72 1.67 -13.77
N LEU A 595 -10.48 0.37 -13.94
CA LEU A 595 -9.77 -0.20 -15.09
C LEU A 595 -10.25 -1.63 -15.33
N VAL A 596 -10.28 -2.03 -16.61
CA VAL A 596 -10.40 -3.44 -16.99
C VAL A 596 -9.15 -3.90 -17.77
N ILE A 597 -8.66 -5.09 -17.44
CA ILE A 597 -7.56 -5.76 -18.15
C ILE A 597 -8.15 -6.98 -18.86
N ALA A 598 -8.17 -6.92 -20.20
CA ALA A 598 -8.62 -8.02 -21.05
C ALA A 598 -7.43 -8.86 -21.48
N GLN A 599 -7.29 -10.05 -20.89
CA GLN A 599 -6.10 -10.87 -21.06
C GLN A 599 -6.07 -11.58 -22.43
N GLU A 600 -4.87 -11.91 -22.90
CA GLU A 600 -4.58 -12.52 -24.21
C GLU A 600 -5.27 -13.87 -24.39
N THR A 601 -5.58 -14.59 -23.31
CA THR A 601 -6.25 -15.90 -23.41
C THR A 601 -7.62 -15.85 -24.07
N ILE A 602 -8.26 -14.68 -24.06
CA ILE A 602 -9.58 -14.49 -24.64
C ILE A 602 -9.49 -14.71 -26.14
N SER A 603 -10.39 -15.56 -26.65
CA SER A 603 -10.50 -15.81 -28.08
C SER A 603 -10.62 -14.49 -28.82
N SER A 604 -9.76 -14.29 -29.81
CA SER A 604 -9.74 -13.04 -30.56
C SER A 604 -11.04 -12.75 -31.32
N GLY A 605 -11.88 -13.78 -31.56
CA GLY A 605 -13.24 -13.63 -32.11
C GLY A 605 -14.37 -13.65 -31.07
N ALA A 606 -14.04 -13.56 -29.77
CA ALA A 606 -15.02 -13.55 -28.68
C ALA A 606 -16.05 -12.44 -28.88
N ALA A 607 -17.33 -12.75 -28.64
CA ALA A 607 -18.41 -11.79 -28.81
C ALA A 607 -18.29 -10.60 -27.85
N LEU A 608 -17.60 -10.78 -26.72
CA LEU A 608 -17.31 -9.70 -25.78
C LEU A 608 -16.44 -8.57 -26.37
N PHE A 609 -15.64 -8.84 -27.41
CA PHE A 609 -14.84 -7.82 -28.10
C PHE A 609 -15.54 -7.22 -29.32
N GLN A 610 -16.59 -7.88 -29.84
CA GLN A 610 -17.29 -7.42 -31.04
C GLN A 610 -18.11 -6.14 -30.75
N PRO A 611 -18.49 -5.36 -31.78
CA PRO A 611 -19.43 -4.26 -31.64
C PRO A 611 -20.72 -4.69 -30.91
N GLY A 612 -20.99 -4.07 -29.76
CA GLY A 612 -22.09 -4.38 -28.85
C GLY A 612 -21.71 -5.34 -27.71
N GLY A 613 -20.48 -5.87 -27.68
CA GLY A 613 -19.93 -6.66 -26.59
C GLY A 613 -19.40 -5.79 -25.45
N ALA A 614 -19.33 -6.35 -24.24
CA ALA A 614 -18.99 -5.61 -23.02
C ALA A 614 -17.59 -4.94 -23.04
N LEU A 615 -16.63 -5.49 -23.79
CA LEU A 615 -15.27 -4.96 -23.94
C LEU A 615 -14.98 -4.51 -25.40
N GLY A 616 -16.03 -4.29 -26.20
CA GLY A 616 -15.90 -3.77 -27.56
C GLY A 616 -15.41 -2.32 -27.57
N VAL A 617 -14.64 -1.94 -28.59
CA VAL A 617 -13.94 -0.64 -28.69
C VAL A 617 -14.87 0.56 -28.47
N LYS A 618 -16.09 0.49 -28.99
CA LYS A 618 -17.07 1.59 -28.91
C LYS A 618 -17.98 1.51 -27.67
N ASP A 619 -17.99 0.37 -26.97
CA ASP A 619 -18.97 0.03 -25.94
C ASP A 619 -18.37 0.01 -24.52
N VAL A 620 -17.04 -0.17 -24.40
CA VAL A 620 -16.34 -0.09 -23.11
C VAL A 620 -16.39 1.34 -22.55
N THR A 621 -16.82 1.48 -21.30
CA THR A 621 -17.11 2.77 -20.65
C THR A 621 -16.05 3.26 -19.68
N ILE A 622 -15.11 2.39 -19.31
CA ILE A 622 -13.97 2.69 -18.41
C ILE A 622 -12.64 2.41 -19.13
N PRO A 623 -11.50 2.98 -18.66
CA PRO A 623 -10.20 2.67 -19.23
C PRO A 623 -9.93 1.15 -19.34
N ILE A 624 -9.18 0.75 -20.36
CA ILE A 624 -8.94 -0.68 -20.66
C ILE A 624 -7.51 -0.97 -21.13
N ILE A 625 -6.94 -2.09 -20.67
CA ILE A 625 -5.76 -2.71 -21.28
C ILE A 625 -6.20 -3.88 -22.14
N TYR A 626 -5.93 -3.80 -23.44
CA TYR A 626 -6.13 -4.91 -24.37
C TYR A 626 -4.81 -5.66 -24.56
N ASN A 627 -4.64 -6.81 -23.90
CA ASN A 627 -3.52 -7.71 -24.18
C ASN A 627 -3.83 -8.73 -25.30
N LYS A 628 -4.90 -8.50 -26.06
CA LYS A 628 -5.29 -9.32 -27.22
C LYS A 628 -5.38 -8.46 -28.47
N THR A 629 -4.25 -8.05 -29.03
CA THR A 629 -4.23 -7.22 -30.25
C THR A 629 -4.95 -7.87 -31.43
N TRP A 630 -5.01 -9.20 -31.50
CA TRP A 630 -5.79 -9.93 -32.52
C TRP A 630 -7.30 -9.67 -32.48
N ALA A 631 -7.82 -9.05 -31.41
CA ALA A 631 -9.21 -8.63 -31.36
C ALA A 631 -9.50 -7.51 -32.39
N PHE A 632 -8.51 -6.72 -32.81
CA PHE A 632 -8.68 -5.55 -33.70
C PHE A 632 -8.64 -5.88 -35.20
N ARG A 633 -9.06 -7.08 -35.63
CA ARG A 633 -9.05 -7.42 -37.08
C ARG A 633 -10.28 -8.14 -37.59
N ASP A 634 -10.37 -8.32 -38.91
CA ASP A 634 -11.35 -9.20 -39.56
C ASP A 634 -12.83 -8.95 -39.15
N GLY A 635 -13.21 -7.69 -38.90
CA GLY A 635 -14.58 -7.36 -38.46
C GLY A 635 -14.90 -7.78 -37.02
N ARG A 636 -13.87 -8.01 -36.18
CA ARG A 636 -14.00 -8.40 -34.77
C ARG A 636 -14.26 -7.17 -33.91
N ALA A 637 -13.24 -6.60 -33.26
CA ALA A 637 -13.40 -5.40 -32.43
C ALA A 637 -13.52 -4.11 -33.25
N ILE A 638 -13.08 -4.14 -34.51
CA ILE A 638 -13.23 -3.06 -35.49
C ILE A 638 -13.71 -3.65 -36.83
N THR A 639 -14.38 -2.82 -37.62
CA THR A 639 -15.22 -3.21 -38.76
C THR A 639 -14.43 -3.50 -40.03
N ASP A 640 -13.21 -2.95 -40.17
CA ASP A 640 -12.39 -3.03 -41.39
C ASP A 640 -10.90 -3.09 -41.03
N SER A 641 -10.25 -4.26 -41.22
CA SER A 641 -8.79 -4.33 -41.31
C SER A 641 -8.28 -5.58 -42.05
N ASP A 642 -7.27 -5.37 -42.90
CA ASP A 642 -6.47 -6.41 -43.59
C ASP A 642 -5.15 -6.68 -42.82
N ALA A 643 -5.22 -6.70 -41.49
CA ALA A 643 -4.03 -6.65 -40.65
C ALA A 643 -3.30 -8.01 -40.54
N ALA A 644 -1.98 -8.00 -40.71
CA ALA A 644 -1.13 -9.21 -40.72
C ALA A 644 -0.36 -9.37 -39.40
N VAL A 645 -0.19 -10.61 -38.96
CA VAL A 645 0.50 -10.93 -37.70
C VAL A 645 1.86 -11.57 -37.92
N THR A 646 2.84 -11.15 -37.15
CA THR A 646 4.15 -11.83 -37.07
C THR A 646 4.59 -11.92 -35.60
N ALA A 647 5.16 -13.07 -35.23
CA ALA A 647 5.63 -13.32 -33.87
C ALA A 647 7.12 -12.96 -33.71
N THR A 648 7.49 -12.40 -32.57
CA THR A 648 8.89 -12.04 -32.24
C THR A 648 9.16 -12.17 -30.74
N GLN A 649 10.39 -11.86 -30.30
CA GLN A 649 10.88 -12.09 -28.93
C GLN A 649 11.44 -10.85 -28.22
N ASN A 650 12.09 -9.98 -28.98
CA ASN A 650 12.74 -8.78 -28.45
C ASN A 650 11.91 -7.55 -28.81
N LEU A 651 11.86 -6.60 -27.89
CA LEU A 651 11.25 -5.30 -28.10
C LEU A 651 12.35 -4.26 -28.20
N SER A 652 12.38 -3.47 -29.28
CA SER A 652 13.31 -2.35 -29.40
C SER A 652 12.56 -1.05 -29.18
N VAL A 653 13.06 -0.20 -28.29
CA VAL A 653 12.48 1.12 -28.03
C VAL A 653 13.37 2.15 -28.70
N THR A 654 12.85 2.82 -29.72
CA THR A 654 13.62 3.88 -30.39
C THR A 654 14.07 4.93 -29.38
N ALA A 655 15.30 5.44 -29.49
CA ALA A 655 15.86 6.44 -28.59
C ALA A 655 14.95 7.67 -28.30
N THR A 656 14.02 8.03 -29.19
CA THR A 656 13.05 9.13 -28.94
C THR A 656 11.95 8.77 -27.94
N ASN A 657 11.70 7.48 -27.73
CA ASN A 657 10.61 6.96 -26.91
C ASN A 657 11.09 6.39 -25.57
N THR A 658 12.39 6.31 -25.30
CA THR A 658 12.92 5.80 -24.01
C THR A 658 12.44 6.62 -22.81
N ASN A 659 12.05 7.88 -23.01
CA ASN A 659 11.43 8.75 -22.00
C ASN A 659 9.89 8.67 -21.94
N HIS A 660 9.26 7.80 -22.75
CA HIS A 660 7.81 7.63 -22.70
C HIS A 660 7.39 7.02 -21.36
N PHE A 661 6.24 7.43 -20.82
CA PHE A 661 5.83 7.05 -19.47
C PHE A 661 5.70 5.54 -19.28
N LEU A 662 5.32 4.79 -20.32
CA LEU A 662 5.27 3.33 -20.27
C LEU A 662 6.64 2.67 -19.99
N PHE A 663 7.76 3.34 -20.28
CA PHE A 663 9.11 2.84 -20.02
C PHE A 663 9.80 3.51 -18.82
N LYS A 664 9.06 4.35 -18.07
CA LYS A 664 9.61 5.04 -16.90
C LYS A 664 10.09 4.01 -15.86
N GLY A 665 11.34 4.15 -15.42
CA GLY A 665 12.01 3.23 -14.49
C GLY A 665 12.85 2.13 -15.14
N ILE A 666 12.86 2.01 -16.47
CA ILE A 666 13.74 1.10 -17.22
C ILE A 666 15.05 1.82 -17.57
N ASP A 667 16.19 1.15 -17.36
CA ASP A 667 17.51 1.69 -17.73
C ASP A 667 17.89 1.28 -19.16
N PHE A 668 18.05 2.26 -20.04
CA PHE A 668 18.48 2.09 -21.43
C PHE A 668 19.97 2.38 -21.64
N SER A 669 20.77 2.51 -20.57
CA SER A 669 22.22 2.79 -20.68
C SER A 669 23.00 1.70 -21.43
N GLY A 670 22.51 0.46 -21.40
CA GLY A 670 23.09 -0.70 -22.10
C GLY A 670 22.62 -0.90 -23.56
N GLY A 671 21.66 -0.09 -24.04
CA GLY A 671 21.09 -0.22 -25.39
C GLY A 671 19.58 0.06 -25.43
N ASP A 672 19.04 0.15 -26.65
CA ASP A 672 17.62 0.45 -26.92
C ASP A 672 16.73 -0.81 -26.87
N ASP A 673 17.32 -2.01 -26.75
CA ASP A 673 16.60 -3.28 -26.76
C ASP A 673 16.21 -3.72 -25.35
N ILE A 674 14.93 -4.06 -25.18
CA ILE A 674 14.36 -4.62 -23.97
C ILE A 674 14.04 -6.10 -24.22
N ARG A 675 14.56 -6.96 -23.33
CA ARG A 675 14.12 -8.35 -23.26
C ARG A 675 12.80 -8.41 -22.48
N ILE A 676 11.72 -8.83 -23.13
CA ILE A 676 10.40 -9.00 -22.48
C ILE A 676 10.28 -10.39 -21.85
N PHE A 677 10.85 -11.41 -22.49
CA PHE A 677 10.82 -12.79 -22.02
C PHE A 677 12.21 -13.43 -22.05
N LYS A 678 12.49 -14.34 -21.11
CA LYS A 678 13.74 -15.13 -21.05
C LYS A 678 13.83 -16.09 -22.24
N GLU A 679 12.74 -16.77 -22.53
CA GLU A 679 12.55 -17.74 -23.60
C GLU A 679 11.27 -17.41 -24.39
N ALA A 680 11.31 -17.52 -25.71
CA ALA A 680 10.12 -17.30 -26.54
C ALA A 680 9.35 -18.56 -26.90
N THR A 681 9.77 -19.71 -26.36
CA THR A 681 9.23 -21.01 -26.75
C THR A 681 8.07 -21.45 -25.86
N ALA A 682 7.18 -20.54 -25.46
CA ALA A 682 5.98 -20.92 -24.72
C ALA A 682 4.80 -21.14 -25.68
N ASN A 683 4.09 -22.26 -25.51
CA ASN A 683 2.76 -22.46 -26.09
C ASN A 683 1.75 -21.56 -25.37
N ASP A 684 0.57 -21.35 -25.94
CA ASP A 684 -0.49 -20.50 -25.36
C ASP A 684 -0.93 -20.96 -23.94
N ASP A 685 -0.64 -22.22 -23.57
CA ASP A 685 -0.90 -22.79 -22.24
C ASP A 685 0.28 -22.64 -21.24
N GLY A 686 1.39 -22.04 -21.66
CA GLY A 686 2.61 -21.84 -20.86
C GLY A 686 3.58 -23.02 -20.83
N SER A 687 3.30 -24.11 -21.57
CA SER A 687 4.26 -25.20 -21.75
C SER A 687 5.38 -24.86 -22.75
N VAL A 688 6.53 -25.53 -22.63
CA VAL A 688 7.67 -25.38 -23.56
C VAL A 688 7.35 -25.87 -24.98
N GLY A 689 8.00 -25.28 -25.99
CA GLY A 689 7.94 -25.67 -27.40
C GLY A 689 7.08 -24.79 -28.32
N GLY A 690 6.55 -23.67 -27.82
CA GLY A 690 5.79 -22.72 -28.64
C GLY A 690 6.67 -21.80 -29.49
N THR A 691 6.04 -20.83 -30.14
CA THR A 691 6.71 -19.90 -31.08
C THR A 691 6.25 -18.45 -30.94
N LYS A 692 5.46 -18.14 -29.91
CA LYS A 692 4.78 -16.85 -29.75
C LYS A 692 5.10 -16.22 -28.40
N ALA A 693 5.85 -15.13 -28.43
CA ALA A 693 6.11 -14.30 -27.26
C ALA A 693 5.47 -12.92 -27.40
N ILE A 694 5.60 -12.28 -28.58
CA ILE A 694 4.95 -11.00 -28.90
C ILE A 694 4.18 -11.13 -30.21
N ASP A 695 2.91 -10.70 -30.23
CA ASP A 695 2.04 -10.71 -31.41
C ASP A 695 1.94 -9.32 -32.06
N VAL A 696 2.73 -9.06 -33.11
CA VAL A 696 2.70 -7.78 -33.83
C VAL A 696 1.52 -7.77 -34.78
N LEU A 697 0.67 -6.73 -34.72
CA LEU A 697 -0.40 -6.53 -35.69
C LEU A 697 -0.07 -5.35 -36.61
N ASN A 698 0.27 -5.62 -37.86
CA ASN A 698 0.57 -4.61 -38.88
C ASN A 698 -0.67 -4.26 -39.72
N GLY A 699 -0.79 -3.02 -40.19
CA GLY A 699 -1.81 -2.57 -41.13
C GLY A 699 -3.11 -2.10 -40.47
N ILE A 700 -3.02 -1.49 -39.28
CA ILE A 700 -4.15 -0.82 -38.62
C ILE A 700 -3.96 0.69 -38.70
N ASP A 701 -4.94 1.39 -39.26
CA ASP A 701 -4.93 2.86 -39.30
C ASP A 701 -5.36 3.45 -37.95
N PHE A 702 -4.67 4.50 -37.51
CA PHE A 702 -5.07 5.32 -36.36
C PHE A 702 -5.34 6.76 -36.78
N SER A 703 -6.42 7.37 -36.28
CA SER A 703 -6.68 8.80 -36.56
C SER A 703 -5.73 9.75 -35.80
N SER A 704 -5.02 9.26 -34.79
CA SER A 704 -4.15 10.06 -33.92
C SER A 704 -2.70 9.58 -33.98
N PRO A 705 -1.71 10.46 -34.25
CA PRO A 705 -0.30 10.12 -34.14
C PRO A 705 0.13 9.69 -32.74
N ALA A 706 -0.59 10.12 -31.69
CA ALA A 706 -0.33 9.71 -30.31
C ALA A 706 -0.65 8.22 -30.07
N ALA A 707 -1.43 7.61 -30.96
CA ALA A 707 -1.76 6.19 -30.95
C ALA A 707 -0.75 5.30 -31.71
N ALA A 708 0.27 5.90 -32.34
CA ALA A 708 1.32 5.16 -33.01
C ALA A 708 2.06 4.24 -32.03
N THR A 709 2.65 3.16 -32.55
CA THR A 709 3.37 2.22 -31.69
C THR A 709 4.62 2.90 -31.12
N ILE A 710 4.81 2.79 -29.81
CA ILE A 710 5.92 3.44 -29.10
C ILE A 710 7.15 2.54 -28.95
N ALA A 711 6.98 1.25 -29.25
CA ALA A 711 8.06 0.28 -29.33
C ALA A 711 7.97 -0.48 -30.65
N THR A 712 9.12 -0.79 -31.23
CA THR A 712 9.22 -1.46 -32.52
C THR A 712 9.84 -2.84 -32.36
N VAL A 713 9.59 -3.68 -33.34
CA VAL A 713 10.31 -4.94 -33.52
C VAL A 713 10.73 -5.04 -34.99
N PRO A 714 11.67 -5.92 -35.39
CA PRO A 714 12.06 -6.07 -36.79
C PRO A 714 10.88 -6.32 -37.76
N GLU A 715 9.80 -6.90 -37.25
CA GLU A 715 8.57 -7.22 -37.97
C GLU A 715 7.58 -6.05 -38.11
N VAL A 716 7.81 -4.92 -37.44
CA VAL A 716 7.00 -3.70 -37.63
C VAL A 716 7.40 -3.06 -38.95
N THR A 717 6.45 -3.01 -39.89
CA THR A 717 6.68 -2.44 -41.23
C THR A 717 6.44 -0.94 -41.29
N ASP A 718 5.49 -0.44 -40.50
CA ASP A 718 5.19 0.97 -40.31
C ASP A 718 4.65 1.19 -38.89
N ALA A 719 5.42 1.92 -38.07
CA ALA A 719 5.09 2.20 -36.68
C ALA A 719 3.80 3.03 -36.51
N SER A 720 3.43 3.81 -37.53
CA SER A 720 2.19 4.59 -37.53
C SER A 720 0.95 3.73 -37.81
N SER A 721 1.14 2.50 -38.26
CA SER A 721 0.05 1.56 -38.57
C SER A 721 0.28 0.16 -37.99
N ALA A 722 0.91 0.07 -36.82
CA ALA A 722 1.15 -1.19 -36.11
C ALA A 722 0.65 -1.13 -34.66
N MET A 723 0.19 -2.27 -34.14
CA MET A 723 -0.03 -2.49 -32.71
C MET A 723 1.02 -3.45 -32.16
N VAL A 724 1.80 -2.95 -31.20
CA VAL A 724 2.76 -3.73 -30.39
C VAL A 724 2.59 -3.31 -28.93
N ILE A 725 3.06 -2.10 -28.62
CA ILE A 725 2.74 -1.36 -27.41
C ILE A 725 2.24 0.00 -27.86
N ASN A 726 0.99 0.32 -27.53
CA ASN A 726 0.35 1.55 -27.96
C ASN A 726 -0.43 2.15 -26.79
N TYR A 727 -0.32 3.47 -26.61
CA TYR A 727 -1.24 4.24 -25.79
C TYR A 727 -2.30 4.85 -26.71
N LEU A 728 -3.58 4.58 -26.45
CA LEU A 728 -4.71 4.97 -27.29
C LEU A 728 -5.56 5.98 -26.50
N PRO A 729 -5.37 7.31 -26.69
CA PRO A 729 -6.20 8.30 -26.03
C PRO A 729 -7.67 8.17 -26.43
N SER A 730 -8.59 8.56 -25.54
CA SER A 730 -10.02 8.71 -25.87
C SER A 730 -10.22 9.56 -27.13
N GLY A 731 -11.15 9.15 -27.97
CA GLY A 731 -11.40 9.72 -29.30
C GLY A 731 -10.52 9.17 -30.42
N THR A 732 -9.59 8.25 -30.12
CA THR A 732 -8.82 7.56 -31.17
C THR A 732 -9.74 6.67 -32.00
N GLN A 733 -9.76 6.90 -33.31
CA GLN A 733 -10.39 6.00 -34.28
C GLN A 733 -9.39 4.90 -34.63
N ILE A 734 -9.83 3.64 -34.59
CA ILE A 734 -9.05 2.46 -34.91
C ILE A 734 -9.64 1.82 -36.17
N GLY A 735 -8.85 1.75 -37.24
CA GLY A 735 -9.30 1.35 -38.57
C GLY A 735 -9.99 2.48 -39.36
N THR A 736 -10.58 2.14 -40.50
CA THR A 736 -11.11 3.12 -41.47
C THR A 736 -12.55 3.56 -41.17
N ALA A 737 -13.29 2.80 -40.37
CA ALA A 737 -14.69 3.09 -40.05
C ALA A 737 -14.79 4.20 -38.99
N ALA A 738 -15.50 5.28 -39.33
CA ALA A 738 -15.68 6.44 -38.46
C ALA A 738 -16.46 6.16 -37.15
N THR A 739 -17.04 4.96 -37.01
CA THR A 739 -17.75 4.52 -35.80
C THR A 739 -16.86 3.77 -34.82
N ASP A 740 -15.67 3.35 -35.23
CA ASP A 740 -14.77 2.54 -34.42
C ASP A 740 -13.85 3.46 -33.62
N VAL A 741 -14.48 4.28 -32.78
CA VAL A 741 -13.84 5.31 -31.96
C VAL A 741 -13.87 4.87 -30.51
N LEU A 742 -12.71 4.88 -29.88
CA LEU A 742 -12.57 4.53 -28.47
C LEU A 742 -13.15 5.66 -27.61
N GLY A 743 -14.09 5.35 -26.72
CA GLY A 743 -14.69 6.33 -25.80
C GLY A 743 -13.80 6.68 -24.59
N VAL A 744 -12.77 5.89 -24.34
CA VAL A 744 -11.93 5.91 -23.13
C VAL A 744 -10.45 5.92 -23.49
N ASN A 745 -9.56 6.11 -22.51
CA ASN A 745 -8.14 5.83 -22.73
C ASN A 745 -7.90 4.33 -22.69
N ALA A 746 -7.03 3.81 -23.55
CA ALA A 746 -6.62 2.41 -23.51
C ALA A 746 -5.12 2.25 -23.72
N VAL A 747 -4.61 1.08 -23.32
CA VAL A 747 -3.29 0.59 -23.73
C VAL A 747 -3.48 -0.74 -24.45
N ALA A 748 -2.84 -0.90 -25.59
CA ALA A 748 -2.74 -2.19 -26.26
C ALA A 748 -1.36 -2.79 -25.98
N LEU A 749 -1.35 -4.01 -25.45
CA LEU A 749 -0.15 -4.82 -25.25
C LEU A 749 -0.26 -6.08 -26.10
N SER A 750 0.88 -6.55 -26.60
CA SER A 750 0.94 -7.70 -27.50
C SER A 750 1.67 -8.88 -26.88
N PHE A 751 1.61 -9.01 -25.55
CA PHE A 751 2.38 -10.00 -24.82
C PHE A 751 1.60 -11.32 -24.75
N SER A 752 2.20 -12.41 -25.25
CA SER A 752 1.59 -13.75 -25.20
C SER A 752 1.34 -14.18 -23.76
N TYR A 753 0.12 -14.64 -23.45
CA TYR A 753 -0.20 -15.10 -22.09
C TYR A 753 0.64 -16.31 -21.71
N GLY A 754 0.77 -17.29 -22.61
CA GLY A 754 1.58 -18.48 -22.38
C GLY A 754 3.03 -18.15 -21.99
N ALA A 755 3.64 -17.18 -22.69
CA ALA A 755 4.98 -16.71 -22.34
C ALA A 755 5.03 -16.00 -20.98
N THR A 756 3.95 -15.31 -20.60
CA THR A 756 3.82 -14.61 -19.31
C THR A 756 3.72 -15.59 -18.13
N ILE A 757 3.00 -16.70 -18.29
CA ILE A 757 2.79 -17.68 -17.21
C ILE A 757 3.83 -18.81 -17.15
N MET A 758 4.71 -18.92 -18.14
CA MET A 758 5.71 -20.00 -18.20
C MET A 758 6.67 -19.95 -17.00
N GLY A 759 6.84 -21.10 -16.35
CA GLY A 759 7.73 -21.27 -15.20
C GLY A 759 7.26 -20.50 -13.96
N ASP A 760 5.95 -20.46 -13.71
CA ASP A 760 5.33 -19.63 -12.66
C ASP A 760 5.72 -18.14 -12.76
N GLY A 761 5.80 -17.63 -13.99
CA GLY A 761 6.23 -16.25 -14.27
C GLY A 761 7.74 -16.05 -14.28
N ALA A 762 8.56 -17.10 -14.19
CA ALA A 762 10.02 -17.00 -14.33
C ALA A 762 10.46 -16.54 -15.74
N ASN A 763 9.57 -16.61 -16.72
CA ASN A 763 9.87 -16.25 -18.08
C ASN A 763 9.67 -14.76 -18.40
N ILE A 764 8.86 -14.00 -17.65
CA ILE A 764 8.60 -12.56 -17.91
C ILE A 764 9.63 -11.66 -17.20
N SER A 765 10.18 -10.66 -17.89
CA SER A 765 11.23 -9.81 -17.32
C SER A 765 10.71 -8.73 -16.36
N HIS A 766 11.64 -8.12 -15.61
CA HIS A 766 11.41 -6.94 -14.79
C HIS A 766 10.83 -5.77 -15.61
N GLU A 767 11.40 -5.53 -16.78
CA GLU A 767 11.00 -4.48 -17.71
C GLU A 767 9.59 -4.71 -18.25
N ALA A 768 9.23 -5.95 -18.56
CA ALA A 768 7.90 -6.31 -19.03
C ALA A 768 6.82 -6.04 -17.96
N LEU A 769 7.05 -6.46 -16.72
CA LEU A 769 6.14 -6.12 -15.60
C LEU A 769 6.08 -4.62 -15.34
N THR A 770 7.21 -3.92 -15.49
CA THR A 770 7.26 -2.45 -15.38
C THR A 770 6.36 -1.78 -16.40
N ILE A 771 6.32 -2.26 -17.64
CA ILE A 771 5.40 -1.76 -18.69
C ILE A 771 3.94 -1.98 -18.29
N TRP A 772 3.60 -3.17 -17.77
CA TRP A 772 2.26 -3.47 -17.27
C TRP A 772 1.84 -2.50 -16.16
N ARG A 773 2.66 -2.34 -15.12
CA ARG A 773 2.39 -1.41 -14.02
C ARG A 773 2.21 0.01 -14.54
N ASN A 774 3.13 0.48 -15.40
CA ASN A 774 3.08 1.84 -15.92
C ASN A 774 1.82 2.09 -16.76
N ALA A 775 1.33 1.09 -17.50
CA ALA A 775 0.07 1.18 -18.22
C ALA A 775 -1.13 1.34 -17.26
N VAL A 776 -1.17 0.56 -16.17
CA VAL A 776 -2.21 0.67 -15.15
C VAL A 776 -2.20 2.05 -14.48
N TYR A 777 -1.04 2.52 -14.00
CA TYR A 777 -0.93 3.85 -13.37
C TYR A 777 -1.33 4.97 -14.32
N ALA A 778 -0.86 4.93 -15.57
CA ALA A 778 -1.16 5.98 -16.53
C ALA A 778 -2.64 6.07 -16.88
N LEU A 779 -3.36 4.94 -16.89
CA LEU A 779 -4.79 4.90 -17.19
C LEU A 779 -5.67 5.31 -16.00
N ILE A 780 -5.25 4.99 -14.78
CA ILE A 780 -6.03 5.22 -13.56
C ILE A 780 -5.71 6.58 -12.91
N PHE A 781 -4.43 6.87 -12.67
CA PHE A 781 -3.97 8.06 -11.95
C PHE A 781 -3.45 9.16 -12.89
N GLY A 782 -3.18 8.80 -14.14
CA GLY A 782 -2.61 9.71 -15.13
C GLY A 782 -1.08 9.59 -15.26
N ILE A 783 -0.55 10.21 -16.31
CA ILE A 783 0.84 10.04 -16.75
C ILE A 783 1.87 10.60 -15.73
N SER A 784 1.50 11.60 -14.92
CA SER A 784 2.40 12.19 -13.91
C SER A 784 2.74 11.23 -12.77
N GLU A 785 1.79 10.37 -12.42
CA GLU A 785 1.86 9.48 -11.25
C GLU A 785 2.57 8.15 -11.53
N VAL A 786 3.02 7.92 -12.77
CA VAL A 786 3.72 6.68 -13.13
C VAL A 786 5.02 6.56 -12.31
N PRO A 787 5.27 5.46 -11.57
CA PRO A 787 6.47 5.30 -10.76
C PRO A 787 7.77 5.29 -11.58
N ALA A 788 8.86 5.75 -10.98
CA ALA A 788 10.19 5.80 -11.61
C ALA A 788 11.10 4.61 -11.27
N THR A 789 10.59 3.61 -10.54
CA THR A 789 11.32 2.42 -10.12
C THR A 789 11.03 1.26 -11.05
N LEU A 790 11.99 0.36 -11.23
CA LEU A 790 11.77 -0.92 -11.92
C LEU A 790 10.92 -1.84 -11.04
N VAL A 791 10.01 -2.60 -11.64
CA VAL A 791 9.30 -3.70 -10.94
C VAL A 791 10.22 -4.90 -10.83
N ASP A 792 10.41 -5.41 -9.62
CA ASP A 792 11.15 -6.65 -9.40
C ASP A 792 10.26 -7.87 -9.69
N ASN A 793 10.79 -8.83 -10.43
CA ASN A 793 10.19 -10.13 -10.66
C ASN A 793 11.12 -11.16 -10.03
N PRO A 794 10.85 -11.62 -8.81
CA PRO A 794 11.76 -12.51 -8.08
C PRO A 794 11.95 -13.87 -8.79
N ASN A 795 11.06 -14.23 -9.71
CA ASN A 795 11.16 -15.48 -10.46
C ASN A 795 12.01 -15.36 -11.74
N TYR A 796 12.32 -14.13 -12.19
CA TYR A 796 13.07 -13.91 -13.43
C TYR A 796 14.58 -13.91 -13.18
N THR A 797 15.30 -14.90 -13.74
CA THR A 797 16.76 -14.95 -13.71
C THR A 797 17.35 -14.79 -15.10
N THR A 798 18.10 -13.72 -15.34
CA THR A 798 18.91 -13.58 -16.55
C THR A 798 20.15 -14.47 -16.46
N PRO A 799 20.47 -15.26 -17.50
CA PRO A 799 21.71 -16.02 -17.53
C PRO A 799 22.92 -15.09 -17.41
N LYS A 800 23.90 -15.46 -16.58
CA LYS A 800 25.17 -14.75 -16.41
C LYS A 800 26.14 -15.14 -17.50
N LYS A 801 26.85 -14.17 -18.08
CA LYS A 801 27.82 -14.43 -19.14
C LYS A 801 29.11 -14.97 -18.56
N LEU A 802 29.48 -16.17 -18.98
CA LEU A 802 30.66 -16.90 -18.53
C LEU A 802 31.65 -17.06 -19.69
N LEU A 803 32.86 -16.56 -19.54
CA LEU A 803 33.95 -16.82 -20.48
C LEU A 803 34.80 -18.00 -20.02
N TYR A 804 34.86 -19.07 -20.81
CA TYR A 804 35.66 -20.26 -20.54
C TYR A 804 36.92 -20.29 -21.42
N VAL A 805 38.10 -20.17 -20.80
CA VAL A 805 39.38 -19.94 -21.50
C VAL A 805 40.28 -21.16 -21.44
N ASN A 806 40.63 -21.70 -22.60
CA ASN A 806 41.68 -22.72 -22.78
C ASN A 806 42.87 -22.17 -23.56
N GLN A 807 44.03 -22.80 -23.40
CA GLN A 807 45.17 -22.52 -24.29
C GLN A 807 45.05 -23.28 -25.63
N GLN A 808 45.31 -22.59 -26.72
CA GLN A 808 45.38 -23.17 -28.06
C GLN A 808 46.52 -24.19 -28.17
N GLY A 809 46.22 -25.34 -28.80
CA GLY A 809 47.23 -26.33 -29.19
C GLY A 809 47.70 -27.26 -28.06
N VAL A 810 46.94 -27.37 -26.97
CA VAL A 810 47.14 -28.44 -25.99
C VAL A 810 46.68 -29.75 -26.62
N GLY A 811 47.64 -30.63 -26.93
CA GLY A 811 47.36 -31.92 -27.56
C GLY A 811 46.59 -32.83 -26.60
N GLN A 812 45.54 -33.48 -27.10
CA GLN A 812 44.75 -34.45 -26.34
C GLN A 812 45.18 -35.89 -26.68
N GLY A 813 45.34 -36.70 -25.63
CA GLY A 813 45.60 -38.13 -25.71
C GLY A 813 44.38 -38.89 -26.22
N ALA A 814 44.60 -40.12 -26.67
CA ALA A 814 43.50 -40.97 -27.15
C ALA A 814 42.52 -41.30 -25.99
N GLY A 815 41.25 -40.92 -26.14
CA GLY A 815 40.20 -41.14 -25.13
C GLY A 815 40.04 -40.02 -24.10
N ALA A 816 40.68 -38.87 -24.31
CA ALA A 816 40.40 -37.65 -23.58
C ALA A 816 39.35 -36.78 -24.31
N SER A 817 38.58 -36.00 -23.55
CA SER A 817 37.65 -35.01 -24.12
C SER A 817 38.36 -34.09 -25.12
N ALA A 818 37.67 -33.75 -26.21
CA ALA A 818 38.13 -32.70 -27.10
C ALA A 818 38.18 -31.35 -26.35
N ALA A 819 39.06 -30.45 -26.80
CA ALA A 819 39.07 -29.10 -26.27
C ALA A 819 37.70 -28.42 -26.47
N GLY A 820 37.15 -27.81 -25.41
CA GLY A 820 35.81 -27.23 -25.40
C GLY A 820 34.67 -28.24 -25.17
N ALA A 821 34.97 -29.52 -24.94
CA ALA A 821 34.00 -30.58 -24.63
C ALA A 821 34.37 -31.34 -23.35
N ASP A 822 34.96 -30.63 -22.38
CA ASP A 822 35.25 -31.20 -21.06
C ASP A 822 34.02 -31.13 -20.16
N PRO A 823 33.89 -32.00 -19.15
CA PRO A 823 32.69 -32.08 -18.32
C PRO A 823 32.38 -30.81 -17.50
N VAL A 824 33.34 -29.91 -17.31
CA VAL A 824 33.10 -28.63 -16.60
C VAL A 824 32.38 -27.65 -17.52
N ILE A 825 32.85 -27.47 -18.75
CA ILE A 825 32.16 -26.59 -19.71
C ILE A 825 30.81 -27.18 -20.13
N GLU A 826 30.69 -28.49 -20.31
CA GLU A 826 29.41 -29.14 -20.63
C GLU A 826 28.38 -28.92 -19.51
N MET A 827 28.81 -28.97 -18.24
CA MET A 827 27.95 -28.66 -17.09
C MET A 827 27.43 -27.22 -17.16
N PHE A 828 28.26 -26.23 -17.48
CA PHE A 828 27.84 -24.84 -17.57
C PHE A 828 26.98 -24.55 -18.80
N ILE A 829 27.25 -25.18 -19.95
CA ILE A 829 26.39 -25.08 -21.15
C ILE A 829 25.00 -25.67 -20.87
N ALA A 830 24.92 -26.73 -20.06
CA ALA A 830 23.65 -27.33 -19.68
C ALA A 830 22.88 -26.54 -18.60
N ASP A 831 23.54 -25.62 -17.91
CA ASP A 831 22.93 -24.79 -16.87
C ASP A 831 22.36 -23.51 -17.49
N SER A 832 21.03 -23.41 -17.54
CA SER A 832 20.31 -22.26 -18.10
C SER A 832 20.58 -20.92 -17.39
N ASN A 833 21.26 -20.92 -16.24
CA ASN A 833 21.69 -19.71 -15.57
C ASN A 833 23.02 -19.17 -16.11
N PHE A 834 23.71 -19.86 -17.01
CA PHE A 834 24.92 -19.35 -17.65
C PHE A 834 24.78 -19.29 -19.18
N ASP A 835 25.25 -18.20 -19.76
CA ASP A 835 25.51 -18.06 -21.20
C ASP A 835 27.03 -18.18 -21.41
N VAL A 836 27.48 -19.29 -22.00
CA VAL A 836 28.89 -19.70 -21.99
C VAL A 836 29.55 -19.42 -23.33
N ASP A 837 30.54 -18.54 -23.32
CA ASP A 837 31.47 -18.37 -24.44
C ASP A 837 32.74 -19.18 -24.22
N TYR A 838 33.13 -19.93 -25.23
CA TYR A 838 34.37 -20.71 -25.24
C TYR A 838 35.45 -20.04 -26.09
N VAL A 839 36.66 -19.91 -25.56
CA VAL A 839 37.80 -19.40 -26.31
C VAL A 839 39.05 -20.26 -26.12
N GLU A 840 39.70 -20.63 -27.23
CA GLU A 840 41.09 -21.05 -27.24
C GLU A 840 41.99 -19.86 -27.57
N THR A 841 42.93 -19.53 -26.69
CA THR A 841 43.85 -18.40 -26.90
C THR A 841 45.31 -18.85 -26.94
N PRO A 842 46.19 -18.18 -27.70
CA PRO A 842 47.63 -18.32 -27.51
C PRO A 842 48.05 -17.91 -26.10
N ALA A 843 49.27 -18.29 -25.69
CA ALA A 843 49.79 -18.05 -24.35
C ALA A 843 49.90 -16.57 -23.96
N ASP A 844 49.78 -15.63 -24.89
CA ASP A 844 49.74 -14.19 -24.62
C ASP A 844 48.33 -13.65 -24.32
N GLY A 845 47.27 -14.46 -24.49
CA GLY A 845 45.89 -14.04 -24.25
C GLY A 845 45.27 -13.21 -25.39
N SER A 846 45.92 -13.11 -26.54
CA SER A 846 45.52 -12.20 -27.63
C SER A 846 44.13 -12.44 -28.24
N LEU A 847 43.49 -13.58 -27.95
CA LEU A 847 42.11 -13.88 -28.39
C LEU A 847 41.07 -13.73 -27.29
N ILE A 848 41.46 -13.38 -26.06
CA ILE A 848 40.51 -13.10 -24.98
C ILE A 848 39.75 -11.80 -25.32
N PRO A 849 38.41 -11.83 -25.37
CA PRO A 849 37.60 -10.64 -25.64
C PRO A 849 37.66 -9.63 -24.48
N ASP A 850 37.09 -8.45 -24.70
CA ASP A 850 36.87 -7.49 -23.61
C ASP A 850 36.00 -8.14 -22.51
N LEU A 851 36.48 -8.09 -21.26
CA LEU A 851 35.83 -8.72 -20.12
C LEU A 851 34.62 -7.91 -19.62
N SER A 852 34.42 -6.66 -20.05
CA SER A 852 33.30 -5.83 -19.59
C SER A 852 31.92 -6.40 -19.92
N GLY A 853 31.84 -7.31 -20.88
CA GLY A 853 30.60 -8.00 -21.28
C GLY A 853 30.35 -9.33 -20.55
N TYR A 854 31.20 -9.72 -19.60
CA TYR A 854 31.12 -10.99 -18.89
C TYR A 854 30.95 -10.79 -17.38
N ASP A 855 30.20 -11.69 -16.73
CA ASP A 855 30.00 -11.71 -15.29
C ASP A 855 31.06 -12.59 -14.59
N LEU A 856 31.62 -13.57 -15.30
CA LEU A 856 32.57 -14.55 -14.77
C LEU A 856 33.54 -15.00 -15.86
N VAL A 857 34.80 -15.24 -15.49
CA VAL A 857 35.77 -15.93 -16.35
C VAL A 857 36.35 -17.17 -15.65
N ILE A 858 36.52 -18.25 -16.41
CA ILE A 858 37.18 -19.47 -15.96
C ILE A 858 38.49 -19.64 -16.75
N ALA A 859 39.61 -19.57 -16.04
CA ALA A 859 40.93 -19.81 -16.59
C ALA A 859 41.35 -21.26 -16.32
N GLN A 860 41.34 -22.09 -17.36
CA GLN A 860 41.54 -23.53 -17.22
C GLN A 860 43.02 -23.91 -17.07
N GLU A 861 43.28 -25.08 -16.50
CA GLU A 861 44.63 -25.60 -16.21
C GLU A 861 45.48 -25.82 -17.47
N THR A 862 44.85 -25.98 -18.64
CA THR A 862 45.51 -26.07 -19.96
C THR A 862 46.52 -24.96 -20.22
N ILE A 863 46.31 -23.79 -19.61
CA ILE A 863 47.14 -22.63 -19.82
C ILE A 863 48.50 -22.84 -19.18
N SER A 864 49.55 -22.64 -19.98
CA SER A 864 50.94 -22.72 -19.56
C SER A 864 51.18 -21.81 -18.36
N SER A 865 51.87 -22.32 -17.35
CA SER A 865 52.15 -21.56 -16.13
C SER A 865 52.89 -20.24 -16.38
N GLY A 866 53.69 -20.14 -17.45
CA GLY A 866 54.39 -18.91 -17.85
C GLY A 866 53.67 -18.10 -18.94
N ALA A 867 52.38 -18.36 -19.18
CA ALA A 867 51.60 -17.64 -20.16
C ALA A 867 51.56 -16.14 -19.83
N GLY A 868 51.83 -15.29 -20.84
CA GLY A 868 51.80 -13.84 -20.70
C GLY A 868 50.47 -13.31 -20.18
N LEU A 869 49.37 -14.03 -20.44
CA LEU A 869 48.04 -13.67 -19.96
C LEU A 869 47.90 -13.70 -18.42
N PHE A 870 48.71 -14.49 -17.72
CA PHE A 870 48.74 -14.53 -16.25
C PHE A 870 49.80 -13.60 -15.65
N MET A 871 50.73 -13.08 -16.45
CA MET A 871 51.78 -12.19 -15.94
C MET A 871 51.18 -10.85 -15.50
N PRO A 872 51.87 -10.04 -14.67
CA PRO A 872 51.37 -8.73 -14.29
C PRO A 872 51.28 -7.84 -15.54
N GLY A 873 50.10 -7.29 -15.82
CA GLY A 873 49.73 -6.60 -17.05
C GLY A 873 49.09 -7.48 -18.14
N GLY A 874 48.94 -8.79 -17.88
CA GLY A 874 48.19 -9.73 -18.72
C GLY A 874 46.68 -9.68 -18.46
N ALA A 875 45.89 -10.14 -19.42
CA ALA A 875 44.42 -10.05 -19.37
C ALA A 875 43.77 -10.75 -18.15
N LEU A 876 44.40 -11.82 -17.63
CA LEU A 876 43.96 -12.57 -16.44
C LEU A 876 45.00 -12.49 -15.32
N GLY A 877 45.79 -11.41 -15.25
CA GLY A 877 46.70 -11.16 -14.13
C GLY A 877 45.93 -10.79 -12.85
N VAL A 878 46.41 -11.21 -11.68
CA VAL A 878 45.71 -11.05 -10.37
C VAL A 878 45.25 -9.62 -10.10
N LYS A 879 46.06 -8.63 -10.47
CA LYS A 879 45.78 -7.20 -10.24
C LYS A 879 45.04 -6.52 -11.41
N ASP A 880 44.95 -7.19 -12.56
CA ASP A 880 44.51 -6.60 -13.83
C ASP A 880 43.13 -7.13 -14.26
N VAL A 881 42.73 -8.31 -13.77
CA VAL A 881 41.39 -8.87 -14.02
C VAL A 881 40.31 -8.03 -13.31
N THR A 882 39.29 -7.61 -14.07
CA THR A 882 38.26 -6.66 -13.60
C THR A 882 36.91 -7.30 -13.28
N ILE A 883 36.75 -8.59 -13.56
CA ILE A 883 35.53 -9.36 -13.28
C ILE A 883 35.87 -10.60 -12.46
N PRO A 884 34.93 -11.17 -11.68
CA PRO A 884 35.16 -12.39 -10.91
C PRO A 884 35.76 -13.52 -11.77
N ILE A 885 36.65 -14.31 -11.15
CA ILE A 885 37.45 -15.31 -11.87
C ILE A 885 37.66 -16.62 -11.09
N ILE A 886 37.59 -17.75 -11.79
CA ILE A 886 38.09 -19.05 -11.30
C ILE A 886 39.45 -19.34 -11.93
N TYR A 887 40.48 -19.46 -11.11
CA TYR A 887 41.82 -19.89 -11.52
C TYR A 887 42.00 -21.37 -11.23
N ASN A 888 42.01 -22.21 -12.27
CA ASN A 888 42.39 -23.61 -12.13
C ASN A 888 43.84 -23.84 -12.54
N LYS A 889 44.77 -23.02 -12.02
CA LYS A 889 46.21 -23.17 -12.32
C LYS A 889 47.05 -22.61 -11.19
N THR A 890 47.28 -23.40 -10.13
CA THR A 890 48.08 -22.94 -9.00
C THR A 890 49.52 -22.59 -9.36
N TRP A 891 50.09 -23.23 -10.40
CA TRP A 891 51.41 -22.87 -10.92
C TRP A 891 51.49 -21.43 -11.45
N ALA A 892 50.38 -20.77 -11.76
CA ALA A 892 50.39 -19.38 -12.18
C ALA A 892 50.77 -18.43 -11.03
N PHE A 893 50.65 -18.82 -9.76
CA PHE A 893 50.81 -17.94 -8.59
C PHE A 893 52.21 -17.98 -7.95
N ARG A 894 53.29 -18.20 -8.71
CA ARG A 894 54.65 -18.29 -8.16
C ARG A 894 55.71 -17.79 -9.11
N ASP A 895 56.95 -17.71 -8.65
CA ASP A 895 58.14 -17.39 -9.45
C ASP A 895 58.00 -16.07 -10.25
N GLY A 896 57.27 -15.09 -9.70
CA GLY A 896 57.06 -13.79 -10.38
C GLY A 896 56.06 -13.81 -11.54
N ARG A 897 55.18 -14.81 -11.60
CA ARG A 897 54.11 -14.96 -12.60
C ARG A 897 52.90 -14.10 -12.22
N ALA A 898 51.75 -14.69 -11.93
CA ALA A 898 50.53 -13.96 -11.54
C ALA A 898 50.70 -13.18 -10.23
N VAL A 899 51.66 -13.60 -9.40
CA VAL A 899 52.12 -12.86 -8.23
C VAL A 899 53.65 -12.87 -8.16
N THR A 900 54.21 -11.91 -7.44
CA THR A 900 55.64 -11.60 -7.31
C THR A 900 56.37 -12.55 -6.35
N ASP A 901 55.66 -13.46 -5.69
CA ASP A 901 56.19 -14.39 -4.69
C ASP A 901 57.18 -15.41 -5.29
N SER A 902 58.33 -15.60 -4.63
CA SER A 902 59.42 -16.49 -5.07
C SER A 902 59.59 -17.75 -4.22
N ASP A 903 58.91 -17.85 -3.08
CA ASP A 903 59.20 -18.89 -2.08
C ASP A 903 58.21 -20.07 -2.12
N ALA A 904 57.17 -19.97 -2.95
CA ALA A 904 56.12 -20.97 -3.06
C ALA A 904 56.52 -22.20 -3.89
N ALA A 905 56.23 -23.41 -3.41
CA ALA A 905 56.60 -24.69 -4.02
C ALA A 905 55.37 -25.58 -4.27
N VAL A 906 55.37 -26.34 -5.36
CA VAL A 906 54.23 -27.21 -5.72
C VAL A 906 54.51 -28.69 -5.42
N THR A 907 53.54 -29.35 -4.77
CA THR A 907 53.48 -30.82 -4.57
C THR A 907 52.22 -31.39 -5.23
N ALA A 908 52.15 -32.72 -5.40
CA ALA A 908 51.02 -33.37 -6.09
C ALA A 908 50.39 -34.47 -5.23
N THR A 909 49.06 -34.63 -5.34
CA THR A 909 48.28 -35.59 -4.54
C THR A 909 46.97 -36.00 -5.25
N GLN A 910 46.15 -36.82 -4.57
CA GLN A 910 45.03 -37.56 -5.18
C GLN A 910 43.66 -37.34 -4.51
N ASN A 911 43.61 -37.02 -3.21
CA ASN A 911 42.37 -36.87 -2.46
C ASN A 911 42.36 -35.56 -1.68
N VAL A 912 41.17 -35.00 -1.47
CA VAL A 912 40.96 -33.80 -0.66
C VAL A 912 40.14 -34.16 0.58
N SER A 913 40.58 -33.67 1.74
CA SER A 913 39.87 -33.80 3.01
C SER A 913 39.35 -32.44 3.44
N VAL A 914 38.05 -32.32 3.69
CA VAL A 914 37.42 -31.09 4.17
C VAL A 914 37.47 -31.10 5.68
N THR A 915 38.02 -30.05 6.30
CA THR A 915 37.96 -29.99 7.77
C THR A 915 36.51 -29.88 8.22
N ALA A 916 36.10 -30.57 9.29
CA ALA A 916 34.72 -30.58 9.79
C ALA A 916 34.07 -29.19 9.98
N THR A 917 34.86 -28.13 10.21
CA THR A 917 34.35 -26.75 10.31
C THR A 917 33.95 -26.14 8.98
N ASN A 918 34.43 -26.70 7.86
CA ASN A 918 34.25 -26.18 6.51
C ASN A 918 33.23 -26.97 5.70
N THR A 919 32.67 -28.07 6.22
CA THR A 919 31.66 -28.87 5.50
C THR A 919 30.40 -28.07 5.14
N ASN A 920 30.10 -27.00 5.89
CA ASN A 920 29.01 -26.06 5.61
C ASN A 920 29.42 -24.87 4.70
N HIS A 921 30.66 -24.83 4.22
CA HIS A 921 31.10 -23.76 3.32
C HIS A 921 30.35 -23.85 1.98
N PHE A 922 30.01 -22.71 1.38
CA PHE A 922 29.15 -22.65 0.19
C PHE A 922 29.71 -23.47 -0.99
N LEU A 923 31.03 -23.57 -1.13
CA LEU A 923 31.67 -24.39 -2.16
C LEU A 923 31.32 -25.89 -2.05
N PHE A 924 30.90 -26.39 -0.88
CA PHE A 924 30.51 -27.79 -0.67
C PHE A 924 28.99 -27.99 -0.50
N LYS A 925 28.19 -26.94 -0.71
CA LYS A 925 26.73 -27.04 -0.63
C LYS A 925 26.21 -28.07 -1.65
N GLY A 926 25.39 -29.02 -1.17
CA GLY A 926 24.89 -30.15 -1.96
C GLY A 926 25.76 -31.41 -1.95
N ILE A 927 26.90 -31.41 -1.26
CA ILE A 927 27.73 -32.61 -1.02
C ILE A 927 27.36 -33.23 0.32
N ASP A 928 27.16 -34.55 0.36
CA ASP A 928 26.85 -35.30 1.59
C ASP A 928 28.12 -35.78 2.30
N PHE A 929 28.36 -35.25 3.50
CA PHE A 929 29.48 -35.64 4.38
C PHE A 929 29.10 -36.69 5.45
N SER A 930 27.91 -37.29 5.39
CA SER A 930 27.47 -38.30 6.35
C SER A 930 28.35 -39.56 6.37
N GLY A 931 29.04 -39.83 5.26
CA GLY A 931 29.98 -40.95 5.08
C GLY A 931 31.44 -40.65 5.47
N GLY A 932 31.76 -39.41 5.87
CA GLY A 932 33.12 -38.96 6.18
C GLY A 932 33.44 -37.60 5.54
N ASP A 933 34.56 -37.01 5.99
CA ASP A 933 35.00 -35.66 5.64
C ASP A 933 35.84 -35.60 4.33
N ASP A 934 36.05 -36.74 3.67
CA ASP A 934 36.88 -36.84 2.47
C ASP A 934 36.04 -36.73 1.20
N ILE A 935 36.47 -35.88 0.26
CA ILE A 935 35.88 -35.77 -1.08
C ILE A 935 36.81 -36.45 -2.08
N ARG A 936 36.25 -37.39 -2.84
CA ARG A 936 36.93 -37.94 -4.02
C ARG A 936 36.75 -36.96 -5.18
N ILE A 937 37.85 -36.39 -5.68
CA ILE A 937 37.81 -35.49 -6.84
C ILE A 937 37.84 -36.27 -8.16
N PHE A 938 38.66 -37.33 -8.22
CA PHE A 938 38.83 -38.15 -9.43
C PHE A 938 38.69 -39.65 -9.14
N SER A 939 38.21 -40.45 -10.11
CA SER A 939 38.08 -41.91 -9.95
C SER A 939 39.41 -42.66 -10.10
N GLN A 940 40.35 -42.10 -10.86
CA GLN A 940 41.71 -42.60 -11.03
C GLN A 940 42.73 -41.60 -10.47
N ALA A 941 43.81 -42.14 -9.91
CA ALA A 941 44.84 -41.42 -9.18
C ALA A 941 45.63 -40.40 -10.01
N THR A 942 45.85 -40.65 -11.30
CA THR A 942 46.80 -39.87 -12.11
C THR A 942 46.52 -39.97 -13.61
N ALA A 943 46.46 -38.82 -14.29
CA ALA A 943 46.45 -38.72 -15.74
C ALA A 943 47.66 -37.89 -16.22
N ASN A 944 48.11 -38.09 -17.45
CA ASN A 944 49.01 -37.17 -18.11
C ASN A 944 48.26 -35.86 -18.43
N ASP A 945 49.00 -34.78 -18.67
CA ASP A 945 48.39 -33.46 -18.99
C ASP A 945 47.52 -33.50 -20.27
N ASP A 946 47.74 -34.48 -21.14
CA ASP A 946 46.93 -34.75 -22.34
C ASP A 946 45.71 -35.66 -22.08
N GLY A 947 45.45 -36.06 -20.83
CA GLY A 947 44.34 -36.92 -20.45
C GLY A 947 44.54 -38.42 -20.70
N SER A 948 45.73 -38.85 -21.11
CA SER A 948 46.08 -40.27 -21.20
C SER A 948 46.42 -40.88 -19.82
N GLU A 949 46.24 -42.21 -19.67
CA GLU A 949 46.54 -42.93 -18.43
C GLU A 949 48.04 -42.90 -18.07
N GLY A 950 48.37 -42.97 -16.77
CA GLY A 950 49.72 -43.20 -16.29
C GLY A 950 50.55 -41.95 -15.97
N GLY A 951 49.91 -40.80 -15.79
CA GLY A 951 50.60 -39.59 -15.36
C GLY A 951 51.01 -39.59 -13.89
N THR A 952 51.35 -38.41 -13.36
CA THR A 952 51.87 -38.26 -11.99
C THR A 952 51.14 -37.21 -11.16
N LYS A 953 50.12 -36.54 -11.73
CA LYS A 953 49.45 -35.40 -11.12
C LYS A 953 47.94 -35.51 -11.32
N ALA A 954 47.19 -35.17 -10.28
CA ALA A 954 45.74 -35.00 -10.34
C ALA A 954 45.33 -33.72 -9.60
N ILE A 955 46.03 -33.39 -8.51
CA ILE A 955 45.85 -32.15 -7.75
C ILE A 955 47.22 -31.49 -7.54
N ASP A 956 47.37 -30.24 -7.98
CA ASP A 956 48.59 -29.43 -7.81
C ASP A 956 48.49 -28.47 -6.62
N VAL A 957 49.20 -28.78 -5.54
CA VAL A 957 49.17 -28.07 -4.26
C VAL A 957 50.28 -27.04 -4.21
N LEU A 958 49.94 -25.75 -4.16
CA LEU A 958 50.94 -24.71 -3.94
C LEU A 958 51.10 -24.46 -2.45
N ASN A 959 52.30 -24.68 -1.91
CA ASN A 959 52.65 -24.40 -0.51
C ASN A 959 53.53 -23.15 -0.42
N GLY A 960 53.43 -22.42 0.69
CA GLY A 960 54.31 -21.31 1.02
C GLY A 960 53.93 -19.99 0.34
N ILE A 961 52.65 -19.81 0.02
CA ILE A 961 52.12 -18.55 -0.52
C ILE A 961 51.38 -17.79 0.57
N ASP A 962 51.72 -16.52 0.80
CA ASP A 962 51.12 -15.71 1.86
C ASP A 962 49.77 -15.11 1.43
N PHE A 963 48.83 -15.01 2.38
CA PHE A 963 47.56 -14.31 2.19
C PHE A 963 47.36 -13.25 3.26
N SER A 964 46.87 -12.07 2.90
CA SER A 964 46.55 -11.03 3.88
C SER A 964 45.26 -11.29 4.67
N SER A 965 44.44 -12.26 4.24
CA SER A 965 43.12 -12.54 4.83
C SER A 965 42.98 -14.00 5.27
N PRO A 966 42.55 -14.29 6.51
CA PRO A 966 42.21 -15.64 6.94
C PRO A 966 41.07 -16.28 6.12
N ALA A 967 40.18 -15.47 5.53
CA ALA A 967 39.12 -15.97 4.66
C ALA A 967 39.64 -16.57 3.35
N ALA A 968 40.89 -16.26 2.98
CA ALA A 968 41.59 -16.82 1.83
C ALA A 968 42.32 -18.15 2.11
N ALA A 969 42.26 -18.65 3.35
CA ALA A 969 42.91 -19.91 3.72
C ALA A 969 42.34 -21.10 2.94
N THR A 970 43.15 -22.15 2.81
CA THR A 970 42.74 -23.41 2.17
C THR A 970 41.54 -24.00 2.92
N ILE A 971 40.40 -24.16 2.24
CA ILE A 971 39.17 -24.67 2.87
C ILE A 971 39.07 -26.20 2.83
N ALA A 972 39.85 -26.85 1.97
CA ALA A 972 39.97 -28.30 1.90
C ALA A 972 41.43 -28.71 1.66
N THR A 973 41.93 -29.59 2.52
CA THR A 973 43.36 -29.89 2.65
C THR A 973 43.72 -31.23 2.05
N VAL A 974 45.02 -31.48 1.95
CA VAL A 974 45.63 -32.73 1.49
C VAL A 974 46.86 -33.01 2.35
N PRO A 975 47.35 -34.27 2.44
CA PRO A 975 48.49 -34.62 3.30
C PRO A 975 49.76 -33.79 3.06
N GLU A 976 49.92 -33.27 1.85
CA GLU A 976 51.05 -32.47 1.41
C GLU A 976 50.95 -30.97 1.79
N VAL A 977 49.81 -30.52 2.32
CA VAL A 977 49.66 -29.16 2.87
C VAL A 977 50.24 -29.15 4.27
N THR A 978 51.33 -28.39 4.43
CA THR A 978 52.01 -28.24 5.73
C THR A 978 51.46 -27.08 6.56
N ASN A 979 50.89 -26.07 5.90
CA ASN A 979 50.20 -24.96 6.53
C ASN A 979 49.03 -24.48 5.65
N ALA A 980 47.80 -24.74 6.09
CA ALA A 980 46.58 -24.38 5.35
C ALA A 980 46.38 -22.86 5.19
N SER A 981 46.98 -22.04 6.07
CA SER A 981 46.92 -20.58 5.95
C SER A 981 47.86 -20.01 4.89
N SER A 982 48.74 -20.84 4.33
CA SER A 982 49.73 -20.42 3.32
C SER A 982 49.84 -21.45 2.19
N ALA A 983 48.70 -21.99 1.76
CA ALA A 983 48.61 -22.95 0.67
C ALA A 983 47.42 -22.64 -0.26
N MET A 984 47.52 -23.09 -1.52
CA MET A 984 46.41 -23.13 -2.47
C MET A 984 46.08 -24.56 -2.86
N VAL A 985 44.83 -24.95 -2.62
CA VAL A 985 44.23 -26.23 -3.07
C VAL A 985 42.80 -25.97 -3.56
N ILE A 986 41.93 -25.60 -2.62
CA ILE A 986 40.60 -25.03 -2.87
C ILE A 986 40.53 -23.82 -1.96
N ASN A 987 40.44 -22.64 -2.55
CA ASN A 987 40.43 -21.38 -1.81
C ASN A 987 39.38 -20.45 -2.40
N TYR A 988 38.64 -19.77 -1.53
CA TYR A 988 37.85 -18.59 -1.89
C TYR A 988 38.68 -17.36 -1.53
N LEU A 989 38.87 -16.44 -2.48
CA LEU A 989 39.75 -15.29 -2.35
C LEU A 989 38.91 -14.02 -2.52
N PRO A 990 38.44 -13.39 -1.41
CA PRO A 990 37.65 -12.18 -1.49
C PRO A 990 38.42 -11.02 -2.12
N THR A 991 37.70 -10.08 -2.76
CA THR A 991 38.26 -8.81 -3.24
C THR A 991 39.10 -8.14 -2.15
N GLY A 992 40.25 -7.58 -2.53
CA GLY A 992 41.20 -6.94 -1.60
C GLY A 992 42.15 -7.92 -0.91
N THR A 993 42.04 -9.23 -1.16
CA THR A 993 43.03 -10.20 -0.69
C THR A 993 44.36 -9.97 -1.41
N GLN A 994 45.42 -9.73 -0.64
CA GLN A 994 46.79 -9.75 -1.12
C GLN A 994 47.26 -11.20 -1.20
N ILE A 995 47.83 -11.58 -2.33
CA ILE A 995 48.36 -12.92 -2.60
C ILE A 995 49.88 -12.80 -2.81
N GLY A 996 50.64 -13.47 -1.97
CA GLY A 996 52.10 -13.36 -1.93
C GLY A 996 52.60 -12.12 -1.18
N THR A 997 53.89 -11.86 -1.30
CA THR A 997 54.60 -10.89 -0.43
C THR A 997 54.56 -9.43 -0.93
N ALA A 998 54.24 -9.19 -2.21
CA ALA A 998 54.18 -7.84 -2.76
C ALA A 998 52.83 -7.16 -2.48
N ALA A 999 52.87 -5.94 -1.95
CA ALA A 999 51.66 -5.17 -1.61
C ALA A 999 50.79 -4.75 -2.82
N THR A 1000 51.28 -4.96 -4.04
CA THR A 1000 50.54 -4.69 -5.29
C THR A 1000 49.80 -5.90 -5.82
N ASP A 1001 50.05 -7.10 -5.29
CA ASP A 1001 49.43 -8.34 -5.76
C ASP A 1001 48.11 -8.56 -5.03
N VAL A 1002 47.21 -7.59 -5.21
CA VAL A 1002 45.91 -7.50 -4.56
C VAL A 1002 44.83 -7.77 -5.58
N LEU A 1003 43.94 -8.70 -5.25
CA LEU A 1003 42.76 -9.00 -6.06
C LEU A 1003 41.83 -7.79 -6.14
N ALA A 1004 41.51 -7.36 -7.36
CA ALA A 1004 40.50 -6.33 -7.62
C ALA A 1004 39.06 -6.87 -7.51
N VAL A 1005 38.89 -8.19 -7.49
CA VAL A 1005 37.62 -8.91 -7.59
C VAL A 1005 37.64 -10.17 -6.72
N ASN A 1006 36.46 -10.76 -6.47
CA ASN A 1006 36.39 -12.07 -5.83
C ASN A 1006 36.91 -13.14 -6.80
N ALA A 1007 37.67 -14.10 -6.28
CA ALA A 1007 38.18 -15.21 -7.07
C ALA A 1007 38.07 -16.54 -6.34
N VAL A 1008 38.08 -17.64 -7.09
CA VAL A 1008 38.26 -18.98 -6.54
C VAL A 1008 39.50 -19.61 -7.19
N ALA A 1009 40.37 -20.21 -6.38
CA ALA A 1009 41.49 -20.98 -6.87
C ALA A 1009 41.21 -22.48 -6.70
N LEU A 1010 41.36 -23.23 -7.79
CA LEU A 1010 41.27 -24.68 -7.83
C LEU A 1010 42.59 -25.28 -8.32
N SER A 1011 42.88 -26.47 -7.83
CA SER A 1011 44.13 -27.21 -8.10
C SER A 1011 43.93 -28.44 -8.98
N PHE A 1012 42.84 -28.52 -9.74
CA PHE A 1012 42.44 -29.73 -10.44
C PHE A 1012 43.15 -29.83 -11.79
N SER A 1013 43.93 -30.89 -12.03
CA SER A 1013 44.63 -31.08 -13.30
C SER A 1013 43.65 -31.20 -14.47
N TYR A 1014 43.92 -30.51 -15.58
CA TYR A 1014 43.06 -30.60 -16.77
C TYR A 1014 43.08 -32.00 -17.36
N GLY A 1015 44.25 -32.61 -17.48
CA GLY A 1015 44.40 -33.98 -17.96
C GLY A 1015 43.54 -34.99 -17.18
N ALA A 1016 43.52 -34.86 -15.86
CA ALA A 1016 42.66 -35.68 -15.01
C ALA A 1016 41.16 -35.37 -15.21
N THR A 1017 40.81 -34.11 -15.49
CA THR A 1017 39.43 -33.66 -15.74
C THR A 1017 38.85 -34.21 -17.04
N ILE A 1018 39.66 -34.29 -18.10
CA ILE A 1018 39.23 -34.75 -19.43
C ILE A 1018 39.39 -36.25 -19.67
N MET A 1019 40.09 -36.97 -18.79
CA MET A 1019 40.39 -38.39 -19.00
C MET A 1019 39.12 -39.24 -19.11
N GLY A 1020 39.05 -40.05 -20.17
CA GLY A 1020 37.90 -40.92 -20.44
C GLY A 1020 36.65 -40.13 -20.82
N ASP A 1021 36.78 -39.07 -21.60
CA ASP A 1021 35.68 -38.13 -21.93
C ASP A 1021 34.99 -37.58 -20.66
N GLY A 1022 35.78 -37.21 -19.66
CA GLY A 1022 35.28 -36.73 -18.37
C GLY A 1022 34.77 -37.82 -17.42
N ALA A 1023 34.91 -39.10 -17.75
CA ALA A 1023 34.55 -40.19 -16.85
C ALA A 1023 35.36 -40.24 -15.55
N ASN A 1024 36.48 -39.51 -15.52
CA ASN A 1024 37.36 -39.48 -14.37
C ASN A 1024 36.96 -38.46 -13.29
N ILE A 1025 36.27 -37.36 -13.59
CA ILE A 1025 35.90 -36.33 -12.59
C ILE A 1025 34.60 -36.68 -11.84
N SER A 1026 34.59 -36.54 -10.52
CA SER A 1026 33.42 -36.90 -9.70
C SER A 1026 32.28 -35.88 -9.76
N PRO A 1027 31.03 -36.31 -9.45
CA PRO A 1027 29.90 -35.43 -9.13
C PRO A 1027 30.23 -34.31 -8.13
N GLU A 1028 30.96 -34.64 -7.07
CA GLU A 1028 31.35 -33.71 -6.01
C GLU A 1028 32.34 -32.65 -6.53
N ALA A 1029 33.29 -33.04 -7.39
CA ALA A 1029 34.22 -32.11 -8.02
C ALA A 1029 33.50 -31.12 -8.96
N LEU A 1030 32.57 -31.60 -9.80
CA LEU A 1030 31.74 -30.72 -10.64
C LEU A 1030 30.86 -29.79 -9.78
N THR A 1031 30.36 -30.29 -8.65
CA THR A 1031 29.58 -29.48 -7.69
C THR A 1031 30.40 -28.32 -7.14
N ILE A 1032 31.69 -28.52 -6.83
CA ILE A 1032 32.60 -27.45 -6.39
C ILE A 1032 32.78 -26.41 -7.50
N TRP A 1033 32.97 -26.84 -8.76
CA TRP A 1033 33.04 -25.92 -9.91
C TRP A 1033 31.79 -25.07 -10.05
N ARG A 1034 30.60 -25.71 -10.03
CA ARG A 1034 29.31 -25.02 -10.10
C ARG A 1034 29.17 -24.03 -8.96
N ASN A 1035 29.40 -24.46 -7.72
CA ASN A 1035 29.22 -23.61 -6.55
C ASN A 1035 30.17 -22.40 -6.55
N ALA A 1036 31.39 -22.56 -7.07
CA ALA A 1036 32.31 -21.44 -7.28
C ALA A 1036 31.76 -20.43 -8.28
N ALA A 1037 31.24 -20.89 -9.42
CA ALA A 1037 30.66 -20.02 -10.43
C ALA A 1037 29.42 -19.29 -9.91
N TYR A 1038 28.50 -19.98 -9.22
CA TYR A 1038 27.30 -19.34 -8.65
C TYR A 1038 27.66 -18.29 -7.60
N ALA A 1039 28.57 -18.63 -6.68
CA ALA A 1039 28.99 -17.70 -5.63
C ALA A 1039 29.64 -16.43 -6.20
N LEU A 1040 30.37 -16.54 -7.32
CA LEU A 1040 31.03 -15.42 -7.96
C LEU A 1040 30.10 -14.59 -8.87
N ALA A 1041 29.16 -15.23 -9.58
CA ALA A 1041 28.30 -14.56 -10.58
C ALA A 1041 26.95 -14.07 -10.03
N PHE A 1042 26.39 -14.75 -9.03
CA PHE A 1042 25.08 -14.45 -8.43
C PHE A 1042 25.20 -14.05 -6.97
N GLY A 1043 26.11 -14.69 -6.24
CA GLY A 1043 26.32 -14.49 -4.82
C GLY A 1043 26.17 -15.79 -4.03
N ILE A 1044 26.58 -15.76 -2.76
CA ILE A 1044 26.65 -16.96 -1.92
C ILE A 1044 25.25 -17.53 -1.61
N ALA A 1045 24.22 -16.68 -1.55
CA ALA A 1045 22.84 -17.09 -1.24
C ALA A 1045 22.25 -18.00 -2.34
N ASP A 1046 22.63 -17.76 -3.59
CA ASP A 1046 22.07 -18.41 -4.78
C ASP A 1046 22.77 -19.73 -5.14
N VAL A 1047 23.77 -20.14 -4.35
CA VAL A 1047 24.46 -21.41 -4.57
C VAL A 1047 23.46 -22.58 -4.40
N PRO A 1048 23.29 -23.47 -5.39
CA PRO A 1048 22.34 -24.58 -5.29
C PRO A 1048 22.72 -25.59 -4.20
N ASP A 1049 21.72 -26.25 -3.61
CA ASP A 1049 21.88 -27.27 -2.56
C ASP A 1049 21.85 -28.72 -3.07
N THR A 1050 21.92 -28.90 -4.39
CA THR A 1050 21.87 -30.22 -5.04
C THR A 1050 23.24 -30.67 -5.53
N LEU A 1051 23.47 -31.97 -5.64
CA LEU A 1051 24.69 -32.53 -6.24
C LEU A 1051 24.61 -32.49 -7.77
N VAL A 1052 25.66 -32.00 -8.43
CA VAL A 1052 25.78 -32.09 -9.90
C VAL A 1052 26.01 -33.55 -10.31
N GLN A 1053 25.23 -34.06 -11.26
CA GLN A 1053 25.45 -35.40 -11.80
C GLN A 1053 26.49 -35.37 -12.93
N ASN A 1054 27.49 -36.24 -12.87
CA ASN A 1054 28.33 -36.55 -14.03
C ASN A 1054 27.87 -37.89 -14.64
N PRO A 1055 27.14 -37.90 -15.77
CA PRO A 1055 26.64 -39.13 -16.38
C PRO A 1055 27.76 -40.03 -16.89
N ASN A 1056 28.94 -39.47 -17.18
CA ASN A 1056 30.11 -40.21 -17.66
C ASN A 1056 30.92 -40.81 -16.50
N PHE A 1057 30.68 -40.41 -15.25
CA PHE A 1057 31.42 -40.91 -14.10
C PHE A 1057 31.06 -42.37 -13.80
N VAL A 1058 31.85 -43.30 -14.32
CA VAL A 1058 31.67 -44.74 -14.12
C VAL A 1058 32.58 -45.22 -13.00
N LEU A 1059 31.99 -45.51 -11.83
CA LEU A 1059 32.61 -46.38 -10.82
C LEU A 1059 32.61 -47.81 -11.36
N SER A 1060 33.59 -48.18 -12.18
CA SER A 1060 33.59 -49.50 -12.82
C SER A 1060 33.76 -50.61 -11.76
N ILE A 1061 32.94 -51.65 -11.87
CA ILE A 1061 33.01 -52.88 -11.06
C ILE A 1061 34.36 -53.60 -11.23
N ASP A 1062 35.02 -53.38 -12.37
CA ASP A 1062 36.25 -54.06 -12.78
C ASP A 1062 37.50 -53.48 -12.11
N LYS A 1063 37.44 -52.26 -11.56
CA LYS A 1063 38.58 -51.62 -10.85
C LYS A 1063 38.63 -51.90 -9.35
N VAL A 1064 37.67 -52.64 -8.78
CA VAL A 1064 37.66 -52.97 -7.34
C VAL A 1064 38.90 -53.79 -6.91
N GLY A 1065 39.57 -54.49 -7.84
CA GLY A 1065 40.84 -55.17 -7.60
C GLY A 1065 42.06 -54.24 -7.46
N GLU A 1066 41.96 -52.99 -7.93
CA GLU A 1066 43.07 -52.02 -7.92
C GLU A 1066 43.02 -51.11 -6.68
N VAL A 1067 41.84 -50.92 -6.09
CA VAL A 1067 41.63 -50.03 -4.92
C VAL A 1067 41.63 -50.79 -3.58
N SER A 1068 41.55 -52.12 -3.60
CA SER A 1068 41.44 -52.95 -2.39
C SER A 1068 42.54 -54.01 -2.34
N ASN A 1069 43.26 -54.06 -1.21
CA ASN A 1069 44.27 -55.08 -0.92
C ASN A 1069 43.69 -56.52 -0.81
N VAL A 1070 42.35 -56.68 -0.76
CA VAL A 1070 41.68 -57.98 -0.78
C VAL A 1070 41.72 -58.61 -2.17
N SER A 1071 42.52 -59.65 -2.30
CA SER A 1071 42.75 -60.39 -3.54
C SER A 1071 41.57 -61.26 -3.98
N SER A 1072 40.77 -61.77 -3.04
CA SER A 1072 39.56 -62.55 -3.35
C SER A 1072 38.52 -61.70 -4.10
N ASN A 1073 38.04 -62.20 -5.24
CA ASN A 1073 37.11 -61.52 -6.13
C ASN A 1073 35.72 -62.16 -6.10
N VAL A 1074 34.68 -61.35 -6.28
CA VAL A 1074 33.31 -61.83 -6.40
C VAL A 1074 32.66 -61.22 -7.63
N ARG A 1075 32.15 -62.06 -8.53
CA ARG A 1075 31.49 -61.63 -9.78
C ARG A 1075 30.27 -62.50 -10.09
N ALA A 1076 29.31 -61.95 -10.82
CA ALA A 1076 28.14 -62.68 -11.31
C ALA A 1076 28.26 -62.94 -12.82
N ILE A 1077 27.98 -64.17 -13.25
CA ILE A 1077 27.86 -64.54 -14.67
C ILE A 1077 26.59 -65.36 -14.84
N GLY A 1078 25.62 -64.81 -15.58
CA GLY A 1078 24.27 -65.37 -15.63
C GLY A 1078 23.63 -65.41 -14.23
N ASN A 1079 23.07 -66.56 -13.88
CA ASN A 1079 22.43 -66.80 -12.58
C ASN A 1079 23.40 -67.29 -11.48
N ARG A 1080 24.72 -67.18 -11.70
CA ARG A 1080 25.74 -67.76 -10.83
C ARG A 1080 26.72 -66.71 -10.33
N ILE A 1081 27.01 -66.76 -9.04
CA ILE A 1081 28.05 -65.95 -8.40
C ILE A 1081 29.31 -66.79 -8.25
N TYR A 1082 30.44 -66.24 -8.67
CA TYR A 1082 31.77 -66.80 -8.57
C TYR A 1082 32.55 -66.04 -7.52
N ILE A 1083 33.20 -66.77 -6.61
CA ILE A 1083 34.20 -66.29 -5.68
C ILE A 1083 35.54 -66.87 -6.15
N SER A 1084 36.47 -66.04 -6.60
CA SER A 1084 37.75 -66.46 -7.17
C SER A 1084 38.95 -65.78 -6.51
N ASP A 1085 40.16 -66.28 -6.78
CA ASP A 1085 41.42 -65.77 -6.20
C ASP A 1085 41.46 -65.85 -4.66
N VAL A 1086 40.83 -66.87 -4.08
CA VAL A 1086 40.75 -67.07 -2.63
C VAL A 1086 42.07 -67.62 -2.10
N LYS A 1087 42.90 -66.75 -1.53
CA LYS A 1087 44.21 -67.13 -0.94
C LYS A 1087 44.15 -67.54 0.52
N ALA A 1088 43.09 -67.17 1.23
CA ALA A 1088 42.89 -67.42 2.65
C ALA A 1088 41.39 -67.39 3.00
N SER A 1089 41.07 -67.60 4.27
CA SER A 1089 39.68 -67.60 4.73
C SER A 1089 38.97 -66.30 4.36
N THR A 1090 37.96 -66.44 3.50
CA THR A 1090 37.19 -65.38 2.89
C THR A 1090 35.73 -65.54 3.27
N GLU A 1091 35.15 -64.51 3.87
CA GLU A 1091 33.73 -64.41 4.15
C GLU A 1091 33.08 -63.46 3.13
N VAL A 1092 32.14 -63.97 2.35
CA VAL A 1092 31.33 -63.21 1.40
C VAL A 1092 29.91 -63.09 1.93
N ASN A 1093 29.44 -61.88 2.17
CA ASN A 1093 28.07 -61.58 2.60
C ASN A 1093 27.34 -60.88 1.45
N ILE A 1094 26.22 -61.41 0.99
CA ILE A 1094 25.39 -60.84 -0.06
C ILE A 1094 24.13 -60.24 0.57
N TYR A 1095 23.88 -58.98 0.26
CA TYR A 1095 22.78 -58.18 0.73
C TYR A 1095 21.85 -57.80 -0.43
N SER A 1096 20.57 -57.59 -0.12
CA SER A 1096 19.62 -56.92 -1.02
C SER A 1096 19.99 -55.44 -1.18
N LEU A 1097 19.33 -54.76 -2.13
CA LEU A 1097 19.42 -53.29 -2.27
C LEU A 1097 18.95 -52.54 -1.01
N THR A 1098 18.09 -53.16 -0.19
CA THR A 1098 17.63 -52.60 1.09
C THR A 1098 18.61 -52.86 2.25
N GLY A 1099 19.78 -53.45 1.97
CA GLY A 1099 20.79 -53.77 2.99
C GLY A 1099 20.49 -55.00 3.84
N ALA A 1100 19.42 -55.75 3.55
CA ALA A 1100 19.12 -56.99 4.25
C ALA A 1100 20.09 -58.09 3.82
N LEU A 1101 20.73 -58.77 4.77
CA LEU A 1101 21.63 -59.89 4.47
C LEU A 1101 20.83 -61.08 3.93
N VAL A 1102 21.13 -61.48 2.70
CA VAL A 1102 20.44 -62.56 1.98
C VAL A 1102 21.23 -63.86 2.04
N LYS A 1103 22.56 -63.78 2.00
CA LYS A 1103 23.41 -64.98 2.03
C LYS A 1103 24.80 -64.70 2.58
N THR A 1104 25.35 -65.64 3.35
CA THR A 1104 26.75 -65.65 3.76
C THR A 1104 27.43 -66.90 3.21
N VAL A 1105 28.64 -66.74 2.68
CA VAL A 1105 29.49 -67.83 2.21
C VAL A 1105 30.88 -67.66 2.81
N LYS A 1106 31.37 -68.67 3.52
CA LYS A 1106 32.74 -68.71 4.01
C LYS A 1106 33.49 -69.77 3.22
N THR A 1107 34.63 -69.40 2.63
CA THR A 1107 35.42 -70.30 1.82
C THR A 1107 36.91 -70.04 2.00
N ASN A 1108 37.72 -71.08 1.82
CA ASN A 1108 39.19 -70.99 1.77
C ASN A 1108 39.74 -71.37 0.38
N GLU A 1109 38.84 -71.56 -0.59
CA GLU A 1109 39.15 -71.91 -1.98
C GLU A 1109 38.15 -71.24 -2.93
N ASP A 1110 38.49 -71.18 -4.21
CA ASP A 1110 37.60 -70.66 -5.25
C ASP A 1110 36.31 -71.48 -5.32
N THR A 1111 35.16 -70.81 -5.37
CA THR A 1111 33.86 -71.48 -5.36
C THR A 1111 32.82 -70.70 -6.17
N SER A 1112 31.69 -71.34 -6.44
CA SER A 1112 30.56 -70.66 -7.10
C SER A 1112 29.22 -71.25 -6.65
N PHE A 1113 28.17 -70.44 -6.73
CA PHE A 1113 26.81 -70.87 -6.41
C PHE A 1113 25.78 -70.12 -7.23
N ASN A 1114 24.65 -70.77 -7.48
CA ASN A 1114 23.51 -70.10 -8.13
C ASN A 1114 22.87 -69.10 -7.16
N PHE A 1115 22.37 -68.00 -7.70
CA PHE A 1115 21.74 -66.92 -6.95
C PHE A 1115 20.55 -66.34 -7.72
N GLY A 1116 19.64 -65.69 -7.00
CA GLY A 1116 18.44 -65.09 -7.61
C GLY A 1116 18.82 -63.96 -8.57
N THR A 1117 18.06 -63.82 -9.66
CA THR A 1117 18.19 -62.69 -10.59
C THR A 1117 17.93 -61.37 -9.86
N GLY A 1118 18.71 -60.35 -10.15
CA GLY A 1118 18.56 -59.04 -9.51
C GLY A 1118 19.89 -58.34 -9.26
N ILE A 1119 19.78 -57.17 -8.63
CA ILE A 1119 20.92 -56.36 -8.19
C ILE A 1119 21.16 -56.64 -6.71
N TRP A 1120 22.41 -56.98 -6.38
CA TRP A 1120 22.83 -57.35 -5.04
C TRP A 1120 24.11 -56.61 -4.65
N ILE A 1121 24.39 -56.54 -3.34
CA ILE A 1121 25.64 -55.99 -2.81
C ILE A 1121 26.37 -57.14 -2.11
N ALA A 1122 27.59 -57.46 -2.51
CA ALA A 1122 28.43 -58.45 -1.86
C ALA A 1122 29.57 -57.78 -1.10
N THR A 1123 29.70 -58.02 0.21
CA THR A 1123 30.93 -57.69 0.95
C THR A 1123 31.81 -58.93 1.02
N VAL A 1124 33.12 -58.73 0.85
CA VAL A 1124 34.16 -59.75 0.86
C VAL A 1124 35.11 -59.37 1.97
N LYS A 1125 35.28 -60.23 2.96
CA LYS A 1125 36.16 -60.02 4.11
C LYS A 1125 37.20 -61.13 4.19
N THR A 1126 38.46 -60.74 4.26
CA THR A 1126 39.62 -61.62 4.38
C THR A 1126 40.55 -61.10 5.48
N PHE A 1127 41.71 -61.73 5.68
CA PHE A 1127 42.76 -61.15 6.53
C PHE A 1127 43.40 -59.89 5.91
N GLU A 1128 43.29 -59.71 4.59
CA GLU A 1128 43.84 -58.57 3.85
C GLU A 1128 42.96 -57.31 4.00
N GLY A 1129 41.71 -57.47 4.48
CA GLY A 1129 40.76 -56.38 4.69
C GLY A 1129 39.33 -56.76 4.32
N ALA A 1130 38.52 -55.76 4.01
CA ALA A 1130 37.18 -55.97 3.47
C ALA A 1130 36.91 -55.06 2.27
N LYS A 1131 36.14 -55.54 1.29
CA LYS A 1131 35.65 -54.76 0.14
C LYS A 1131 34.17 -55.04 -0.14
N ALA A 1132 33.48 -54.13 -0.80
CA ALA A 1132 32.11 -54.31 -1.25
C ALA A 1132 32.03 -54.23 -2.78
N VAL A 1133 31.18 -55.06 -3.39
CA VAL A 1133 31.02 -55.18 -4.84
C VAL A 1133 29.54 -55.27 -5.16
N LYS A 1134 29.05 -54.50 -6.14
CA LYS A 1134 27.70 -54.65 -6.66
C LYS A 1134 27.66 -55.84 -7.63
N LEU A 1135 26.64 -56.67 -7.57
CA LEU A 1135 26.46 -57.83 -8.45
C LEU A 1135 25.16 -57.71 -9.21
N LEU A 1136 25.23 -57.82 -10.54
CA LEU A 1136 24.05 -57.99 -11.39
C LEU A 1136 23.95 -59.46 -11.80
N VAL A 1137 23.01 -60.18 -11.20
CA VAL A 1137 22.75 -61.59 -11.51
C VAL A 1137 21.62 -61.64 -12.54
N LYS A 1138 21.88 -62.23 -13.71
CA LYS A 1138 20.97 -62.25 -14.87
C LYS A 1138 20.15 -63.53 -14.95
#